data_AF-A0A7X4LNH6-F1
#
_entry.id   AF-A0A7X4LNH6-F1
#
_cell.length_a   1.000
_cell.length_b   1.000
_cell.length_c   1.000
_cell.angle_alpha   90.00
_cell.angle_beta   90.00
_cell.angle_gamma   90.00
#
_symmetry.space_group_name_H-M   'P 1'
#
loop_
_entity.id
_entity.type
_entity.pdbx_description
1 polymer ?
#
loop_
_entity_poly.entity_id
_entity_poly.type
_entity_poly.pdbx_seq_one_letter_code
_entity_poly.pdbx_strand_id
1 'polypeptide(L)'
;MKKQKRLCQSWWSRWLAMIAFYMLAMGSGFASSTFTNPIYENGADPWLMYYHGNYYSATTTWSSQLEMRKSPTLAGLDDATPVNVWSETDSSRCCNFWAFEFHRLNGPDGWRWYMLYTSGESGTYDYQHISVLESQGDDPMGPYEYKGSPLEDSYNIDGSYITIKGQLYLMYSQWSGAYQQLYIVKMSDPWTTSGDPSLLSTPSLDWEQVGMNVNEGPEPLIHDGHVYVVYSASYCDTSSYKLGLLELTGDDPLTTDDWTKSDDPVFESANGVYAPGHNGFFTSPDGTEDWIVYHANASSSYGCGTTRSLRAQSYTWNSDGTPNFGEPVATGESIAVPSGEDGPIQVKPEAPMLTLSHYTVSDDGDYTLDSSTEVIVDQIADGVVRLADDDGNFLTGYQCSSTQEFSAWENEDCQKWTFDVGSDGLLTLANSTSNESYDVCTDDDCSDEWTLSASGSVAIVSAQSGRVLTSTGSSAEQDEWSDDDTQIWQITAQSNGTVTLMPESDTSTCLSVSGSSTSFASCSSTKSQWYLQPRDEGGYRFVSAYNSKLLDLTDCGLGDGTAIGVYSDLDNICQRFYLRDVETSTVTNTTVSGTYRITPVVSSKAIDITNCATSDGTNVEQWSWLDNDCQKFAISSVDEIWHRISPLNAPTKALTVQNGYRTSNTTIELDTYDEGWDQQFRIQSAGSGKWRLINRNSELCLNVVDSSTDDGADIVQYKCTAGSTNQMFNLVSQN
;
A
#
# COMPACT_ATOMS: atom_id res chain seq x y z
N MET A 1 15.01 -45.11 61.84
CA MET A 1 14.43 -43.81 62.28
C MET A 1 15.38 -42.70 61.85
N LYS A 2 15.51 -42.39 60.55
CA LYS A 2 14.68 -41.48 59.72
C LYS A 2 14.50 -40.08 60.35
N LYS A 3 15.24 -39.14 59.74
CA LYS A 3 14.92 -37.73 59.46
C LYS A 3 14.59 -36.82 60.66
N GLN A 4 15.61 -36.19 61.22
CA GLN A 4 15.56 -34.80 61.69
C GLN A 4 16.99 -34.34 62.03
N LYS A 5 17.54 -33.45 61.19
CA LYS A 5 18.72 -32.56 61.38
C LYS A 5 19.42 -32.35 60.04
N ARG A 6 18.79 -31.54 59.17
CA ARG A 6 19.39 -30.83 58.02
C ARG A 6 18.28 -30.01 57.38
N LEU A 7 17.92 -28.90 58.02
CA LEU A 7 16.98 -27.88 57.52
C LEU A 7 17.04 -26.69 58.49
N CYS A 8 18.22 -26.08 58.63
CA CYS A 8 18.37 -24.79 59.31
C CYS A 8 19.79 -24.26 59.06
N GLN A 9 20.24 -24.19 57.81
CA GLN A 9 21.51 -23.51 57.46
C GLN A 9 21.72 -23.21 55.96
N SER A 10 20.65 -23.09 55.16
CA SER A 10 20.78 -22.78 53.72
C SER A 10 19.90 -21.62 53.22
N TRP A 11 19.36 -20.80 54.12
CA TRP A 11 18.39 -19.75 53.76
C TRP A 11 18.99 -18.34 53.61
N TRP A 12 20.31 -18.17 53.79
CA TRP A 12 20.94 -16.83 53.76
C TRP A 12 22.00 -16.64 52.67
N SER A 13 22.31 -17.66 51.87
CA SER A 13 23.33 -17.57 50.80
C SER A 13 22.78 -17.79 49.38
N ARG A 14 21.45 -17.93 49.22
CA ARG A 14 20.79 -18.03 47.90
C ARG A 14 20.09 -16.74 47.44
N TRP A 15 19.91 -15.76 48.31
CA TRP A 15 19.24 -14.50 47.97
C TRP A 15 20.18 -13.42 47.37
N LEU A 16 21.49 -13.50 47.61
CA LEU A 16 22.45 -12.55 47.04
C LEU A 16 23.03 -12.96 45.67
N ALA A 17 22.84 -14.22 45.26
CA ALA A 17 23.25 -14.69 43.92
C ALA A 17 22.13 -14.59 42.87
N MET A 18 20.86 -14.49 43.27
CA MET A 18 19.74 -14.27 42.35
C MET A 18 19.52 -12.78 42.02
N ILE A 19 19.98 -11.86 42.87
CA ILE A 19 19.87 -10.40 42.60
C ILE A 19 20.99 -9.90 41.67
N ALA A 20 22.13 -10.60 41.60
CA ALA A 20 23.22 -10.26 40.68
C ALA A 20 23.03 -10.86 39.26
N PHE A 21 22.08 -11.78 39.07
CA PHE A 21 21.75 -12.35 37.76
C PHE A 21 20.51 -11.70 37.11
N TYR A 22 19.78 -10.85 37.86
CA TYR A 22 18.63 -10.08 37.37
C TYR A 22 18.97 -8.61 37.02
N MET A 23 20.21 -8.18 37.20
CA MET A 23 20.67 -6.82 36.84
C MET A 23 21.59 -6.78 35.60
N LEU A 24 21.59 -7.84 34.78
CA LEU A 24 22.44 -7.94 33.58
C LEU A 24 21.72 -8.46 32.32
N ALA A 25 20.39 -8.33 32.29
CA ALA A 25 19.57 -8.58 31.10
C ALA A 25 18.53 -7.47 30.87
N MET A 26 18.84 -6.23 31.26
CA MET A 26 18.27 -5.05 30.62
C MET A 26 19.25 -4.62 29.52
N GLY A 27 19.40 -5.49 28.51
CA GLY A 27 19.83 -5.00 27.22
C GLY A 27 18.59 -4.42 26.59
N SER A 28 18.53 -3.10 26.44
CA SER A 28 17.68 -2.49 25.42
C SER A 28 17.94 -3.25 24.12
N GLY A 29 16.93 -3.97 23.64
CA GLY A 29 17.01 -4.77 22.43
C GLY A 29 17.04 -3.83 21.24
N PHE A 30 18.20 -3.24 20.95
CA PHE A 30 18.37 -2.45 19.74
C PHE A 30 18.03 -3.32 18.53
N ALA A 31 17.27 -2.74 17.59
CA ALA A 31 17.02 -3.32 16.28
C ALA A 31 18.34 -3.80 15.63
N SER A 32 18.26 -4.90 14.87
CA SER A 32 19.44 -5.46 14.21
C SER A 32 19.95 -4.50 13.14
N SER A 33 21.13 -3.92 13.33
CA SER A 33 21.74 -2.98 12.38
C SER A 33 22.20 -3.63 11.05
N THR A 34 21.98 -4.94 10.88
CA THR A 34 22.38 -5.70 9.69
C THR A 34 21.40 -6.83 9.37
N PHE A 35 21.34 -7.23 8.11
CA PHE A 35 20.69 -8.45 7.61
C PHE A 35 21.66 -9.30 6.77
N THR A 36 21.22 -10.41 6.18
CA THR A 36 22.04 -11.24 5.28
C THR A 36 21.28 -11.61 4.03
N ASN A 37 22.00 -11.88 2.93
CA ASN A 37 21.43 -12.55 1.77
C ASN A 37 21.51 -14.09 1.91
N PRO A 38 20.54 -14.85 1.36
CA PRO A 38 19.29 -14.34 0.80
C PRO A 38 18.38 -13.75 1.89
N ILE A 39 17.50 -12.82 1.50
CA ILE A 39 16.44 -12.32 2.40
C ILE A 39 15.45 -13.45 2.65
N TYR A 40 14.96 -14.10 1.59
CA TYR A 40 14.21 -15.36 1.70
C TYR A 40 14.38 -16.25 0.46
N GLU A 41 14.11 -17.54 0.65
CA GLU A 41 14.22 -18.58 -0.39
C GLU A 41 12.98 -18.63 -1.30
N ASN A 42 13.09 -19.22 -2.50
CA ASN A 42 12.00 -19.26 -3.49
C ASN A 42 11.50 -17.85 -3.88
N GLY A 43 12.45 -16.95 -4.13
CA GLY A 43 12.22 -15.56 -4.49
C GLY A 43 12.65 -15.25 -5.92
N ALA A 44 12.12 -15.99 -6.90
CA ALA A 44 12.37 -15.70 -8.31
C ALA A 44 11.61 -14.46 -8.75
N ASP A 45 12.16 -13.77 -9.75
CA ASP A 45 11.61 -12.57 -10.39
C ASP A 45 11.07 -11.54 -9.38
N PRO A 46 11.93 -11.01 -8.48
CA PRO A 46 11.51 -10.17 -7.37
C PRO A 46 11.20 -8.75 -7.80
N TRP A 47 10.11 -8.22 -7.25
CA TRP A 47 9.81 -6.79 -7.23
C TRP A 47 9.61 -6.30 -5.81
N LEU A 48 10.23 -5.18 -5.46
CA LEU A 48 10.24 -4.66 -4.09
C LEU A 48 10.19 -3.12 -4.10
N MET A 49 9.32 -2.55 -3.28
CA MET A 49 9.26 -1.10 -3.04
C MET A 49 9.08 -0.79 -1.56
N TYR A 50 9.67 0.31 -1.10
CA TYR A 50 9.33 0.89 0.20
C TYR A 50 8.22 1.92 0.02
N TYR A 51 7.12 1.74 0.75
CA TYR A 51 5.98 2.63 0.70
C TYR A 51 5.35 2.79 2.08
N HIS A 52 5.16 4.04 2.49
CA HIS A 52 4.39 4.40 3.69
C HIS A 52 4.67 3.53 4.94
N GLY A 53 5.95 3.26 5.22
CA GLY A 53 6.36 2.57 6.44
C GLY A 53 6.59 1.07 6.32
N ASN A 54 6.41 0.49 5.13
CA ASN A 54 6.65 -0.92 4.86
C ASN A 54 7.40 -1.12 3.54
N TYR A 55 8.26 -2.13 3.51
CA TYR A 55 8.65 -2.80 2.28
C TYR A 55 7.51 -3.71 1.84
N TYR A 56 7.18 -3.65 0.56
CA TYR A 56 6.28 -4.58 -0.11
C TYR A 56 7.12 -5.39 -1.09
N SER A 57 6.90 -6.70 -1.15
CA SER A 57 7.67 -7.61 -2.02
C SER A 57 6.74 -8.61 -2.69
N ALA A 58 6.96 -8.85 -3.98
CA ALA A 58 6.29 -9.89 -4.76
C ALA A 58 7.35 -10.73 -5.50
N THR A 59 7.13 -12.04 -5.59
CA THR A 59 8.02 -12.98 -6.26
C THR A 59 7.21 -14.10 -6.89
N THR A 60 7.71 -14.70 -7.97
CA THR A 60 7.10 -15.85 -8.63
C THR A 60 6.86 -17.01 -7.65
N THR A 61 5.59 -17.39 -7.46
CA THR A 61 5.17 -18.41 -6.49
C THR A 61 5.16 -19.84 -7.03
N TRP A 62 5.10 -19.99 -8.36
CA TRP A 62 4.93 -21.28 -9.06
C TRP A 62 3.60 -21.99 -8.75
N SER A 63 2.65 -21.32 -8.10
CA SER A 63 1.32 -21.83 -7.73
C SER A 63 0.17 -21.20 -8.50
N SER A 64 0.45 -20.23 -9.39
CA SER A 64 -0.57 -19.39 -10.05
C SER A 64 -1.39 -18.56 -9.04
N GLN A 65 -0.73 -18.12 -7.98
CA GLN A 65 -1.25 -17.17 -7.00
C GLN A 65 -0.31 -15.97 -6.97
N LEU A 66 -0.89 -14.77 -6.95
CA LEU A 66 -0.12 -13.56 -6.76
C LEU A 66 -0.05 -13.28 -5.27
N GLU A 67 1.12 -13.51 -4.68
CA GLU A 67 1.35 -13.31 -3.26
C GLU A 67 2.28 -12.11 -3.04
N MET A 68 1.92 -11.28 -2.06
CA MET A 68 2.74 -10.18 -1.59
C MET A 68 3.10 -10.37 -0.12
N ARG A 69 4.32 -9.98 0.24
CA ARG A 69 4.78 -9.86 1.63
C ARG A 69 4.95 -8.38 1.96
N LYS A 70 4.68 -8.00 3.20
CA LYS A 70 5.03 -6.67 3.71
C LYS A 70 5.74 -6.74 5.05
N SER A 71 6.67 -5.83 5.28
CA SER A 71 7.38 -5.71 6.57
C SER A 71 7.94 -4.30 6.76
N PRO A 72 8.03 -3.77 7.99
CA PRO A 72 8.69 -2.50 8.25
C PRO A 72 10.21 -2.54 8.03
N THR A 73 10.79 -3.74 7.97
CA THR A 73 12.23 -3.97 7.80
C THR A 73 12.47 -4.88 6.62
N LEU A 74 13.59 -4.70 5.91
CA LEU A 74 13.95 -5.54 4.78
C LEU A 74 14.17 -7.00 5.23
N ALA A 75 14.79 -7.20 6.39
CA ALA A 75 15.01 -8.51 6.98
C ALA A 75 13.70 -9.21 7.37
N GLY A 76 12.71 -8.46 7.88
CA GLY A 76 11.45 -9.01 8.33
C GLY A 76 10.54 -9.51 7.21
N LEU A 77 10.93 -9.37 5.93
CA LEU A 77 10.22 -9.99 4.81
C LEU A 77 10.30 -11.53 4.82
N ASP A 78 11.35 -12.11 5.43
CA ASP A 78 11.51 -13.58 5.54
C ASP A 78 10.36 -14.21 6.35
N ASP A 79 10.01 -13.59 7.47
CA ASP A 79 8.96 -14.06 8.38
C ASP A 79 7.58 -13.45 8.06
N ALA A 80 7.51 -12.43 7.21
CA ALA A 80 6.25 -11.78 6.84
C ALA A 80 5.27 -12.78 6.19
N THR A 81 4.02 -12.80 6.67
CA THR A 81 3.01 -13.70 6.11
C THR A 81 2.70 -13.33 4.65
N PRO A 82 2.78 -14.26 3.69
CA PRO A 82 2.30 -14.04 2.34
C PRO A 82 0.79 -13.75 2.30
N VAL A 83 0.44 -12.69 1.60
CA VAL A 83 -0.94 -12.26 1.32
C VAL A 83 -1.25 -12.58 -0.12
N ASN A 84 -2.19 -13.50 -0.37
CA ASN A 84 -2.71 -13.72 -1.73
C ASN A 84 -3.60 -12.54 -2.11
N VAL A 85 -3.11 -11.69 -3.01
CA VAL A 85 -3.81 -10.47 -3.46
C VAL A 85 -4.59 -10.71 -4.75
N TRP A 86 -4.30 -11.79 -5.48
CA TRP A 86 -5.01 -12.13 -6.71
C TRP A 86 -4.96 -13.62 -7.06
N SER A 87 -6.12 -14.14 -7.48
CA SER A 87 -6.26 -15.47 -8.06
C SER A 87 -7.20 -15.44 -9.25
N GLU A 88 -6.84 -16.15 -10.31
CA GLU A 88 -7.59 -16.18 -11.56
C GLU A 88 -8.16 -17.58 -11.83
N THR A 89 -9.35 -17.63 -12.38
CA THR A 89 -10.07 -18.87 -12.70
C THR A 89 -10.43 -18.99 -14.19
N ASP A 90 -10.29 -17.92 -14.97
CA ASP A 90 -10.43 -17.99 -16.42
C ASP A 90 -9.32 -18.85 -17.03
N SER A 91 -9.72 -19.96 -17.66
CA SER A 91 -8.78 -20.93 -18.24
C SER A 91 -7.80 -20.34 -19.26
N SER A 92 -8.11 -19.18 -19.87
CA SER A 92 -7.21 -18.51 -20.81
C SER A 92 -6.02 -17.81 -20.14
N ARG A 93 -6.12 -17.49 -18.85
CA ARG A 93 -5.13 -16.68 -18.12
C ARG A 93 -4.99 -17.04 -16.63
N CYS A 94 -5.49 -18.19 -16.19
CA CYS A 94 -5.48 -18.60 -14.79
C CYS A 94 -4.12 -18.95 -14.23
N CYS A 95 -3.15 -19.18 -15.11
CA CYS A 95 -2.20 -20.24 -14.84
C CYS A 95 -0.77 -19.83 -15.19
N ASN A 96 0.17 -20.42 -14.45
CA ASN A 96 1.61 -20.23 -14.59
C ASN A 96 2.04 -18.77 -14.38
N PHE A 97 1.67 -18.19 -13.24
CA PHE A 97 2.04 -16.82 -12.93
C PHE A 97 3.54 -16.66 -12.64
N TRP A 98 4.15 -15.62 -13.20
CA TRP A 98 5.51 -15.20 -12.86
C TRP A 98 5.78 -13.72 -13.18
N ALA A 99 6.92 -13.21 -12.71
CA ALA A 99 7.41 -11.85 -12.91
C ALA A 99 6.35 -10.80 -12.53
N PHE A 100 6.08 -10.72 -11.24
CA PHE A 100 5.15 -9.74 -10.68
C PHE A 100 5.86 -8.41 -10.52
N GLU A 101 5.28 -7.33 -11.02
CA GLU A 101 5.73 -5.97 -10.74
C GLU A 101 4.55 -5.09 -10.38
N PHE A 102 4.66 -4.32 -9.29
CA PHE A 102 3.62 -3.37 -8.90
C PHE A 102 4.13 -1.95 -8.93
N HIS A 103 3.47 -1.10 -9.71
CA HIS A 103 3.89 0.26 -9.97
C HIS A 103 2.83 1.25 -9.52
N ARG A 104 3.21 2.23 -8.70
CA ARG A 104 2.33 3.32 -8.33
C ARG A 104 2.31 4.38 -9.43
N LEU A 105 1.23 4.43 -10.20
CA LEU A 105 1.08 5.36 -11.34
C LEU A 105 -0.17 6.21 -11.17
N ASN A 106 -0.16 7.39 -11.79
CA ASN A 106 -1.35 8.23 -11.88
C ASN A 106 -2.08 7.90 -13.19
N GLY A 107 -3.12 7.08 -13.08
CA GLY A 107 -3.96 6.68 -14.21
C GLY A 107 -5.29 7.44 -14.27
N PRO A 108 -6.26 6.91 -15.03
CA PRO A 108 -7.60 7.51 -15.16
C PRO A 108 -8.33 7.72 -13.83
N ASP A 109 -8.11 6.81 -12.87
CA ASP A 109 -8.76 6.83 -11.54
C ASP A 109 -7.87 7.43 -10.43
N GLY A 110 -6.83 8.17 -10.84
CA GLY A 110 -5.88 8.81 -9.93
C GLY A 110 -4.67 7.94 -9.63
N TRP A 111 -4.05 8.16 -8.47
CA TRP A 111 -2.93 7.33 -8.03
C TRP A 111 -3.44 5.96 -7.62
N ARG A 112 -3.01 4.93 -8.35
CA ARG A 112 -3.30 3.53 -8.10
C ARG A 112 -2.03 2.70 -8.22
N TRP A 113 -2.07 1.50 -7.68
CA TRP A 113 -1.08 0.47 -7.94
C TRP A 113 -1.51 -0.37 -9.13
N TYR A 114 -0.63 -0.48 -10.10
CA TYR A 114 -0.80 -1.33 -11.27
C TYR A 114 0.11 -2.53 -11.15
N MET A 115 -0.48 -3.71 -11.04
CA MET A 115 0.22 -4.98 -10.98
C MET A 115 0.34 -5.56 -12.39
N LEU A 116 1.57 -5.63 -12.90
CA LEU A 116 1.93 -6.42 -14.06
C LEU A 116 2.23 -7.84 -13.61
N TYR A 117 1.69 -8.82 -14.32
CA TYR A 117 2.05 -10.22 -14.13
C TYR A 117 1.98 -10.97 -15.46
N THR A 118 2.87 -11.96 -15.64
CA THR A 118 2.76 -12.88 -16.76
C THR A 118 1.80 -14.01 -16.40
N SER A 119 0.90 -14.35 -17.31
CA SER A 119 -0.05 -15.46 -17.17
C SER A 119 -0.27 -16.19 -18.48
N GLY A 120 -0.67 -17.46 -18.41
CA GLY A 120 -0.91 -18.30 -19.58
C GLY A 120 -2.14 -19.20 -19.44
N GLU A 121 -2.36 -19.99 -20.49
CA GLU A 121 -3.51 -20.89 -20.60
C GLU A 121 -3.36 -22.11 -19.69
N SER A 122 -4.49 -22.58 -19.15
CA SER A 122 -4.56 -23.79 -18.33
C SER A 122 -4.02 -25.01 -19.08
N GLY A 123 -3.10 -25.75 -18.42
CA GLY A 123 -2.59 -27.02 -18.92
C GLY A 123 -1.43 -26.93 -19.92
N THR A 124 -0.93 -25.72 -20.21
CA THR A 124 0.30 -25.51 -20.99
C THR A 124 1.17 -24.40 -20.38
N TYR A 125 2.45 -24.35 -20.76
CA TYR A 125 3.34 -23.21 -20.48
C TYR A 125 3.44 -22.24 -21.68
N ASP A 126 2.72 -22.54 -22.77
CA ASP A 126 2.58 -21.68 -23.94
C ASP A 126 1.56 -20.55 -23.68
N TYR A 127 1.43 -19.62 -24.65
CA TYR A 127 0.43 -18.52 -24.63
C TYR A 127 0.57 -17.55 -23.45
N GLN A 128 1.81 -17.35 -22.99
CA GLN A 128 2.12 -16.39 -21.94
C GLN A 128 1.92 -14.97 -22.45
N HIS A 129 1.23 -14.17 -21.65
CA HIS A 129 0.97 -12.77 -21.90
C HIS A 129 1.01 -11.99 -20.60
N ILE A 130 1.36 -10.72 -20.71
CA ILE A 130 1.29 -9.75 -19.63
C ILE A 130 -0.17 -9.39 -19.39
N SER A 131 -0.56 -9.40 -18.13
CA SER A 131 -1.86 -9.01 -17.62
C SER A 131 -1.70 -7.87 -16.62
N VAL A 132 -2.69 -6.99 -16.55
CA VAL A 132 -2.69 -5.82 -15.66
C VAL A 132 -3.83 -5.90 -14.67
N LEU A 133 -3.52 -5.70 -13.39
CA LEU A 133 -4.50 -5.41 -12.35
C LEU A 133 -4.34 -3.96 -11.87
N GLU A 134 -5.43 -3.36 -11.41
CA GLU A 134 -5.45 -2.03 -10.80
C GLU A 134 -5.99 -2.12 -9.37
N SER A 135 -5.29 -1.53 -8.40
CA SER A 135 -5.74 -1.50 -7.01
C SER A 135 -6.92 -0.56 -6.81
N GLN A 136 -7.75 -0.83 -5.80
CA GLN A 136 -8.55 0.19 -5.15
C GLN A 136 -7.67 0.97 -4.17
N GLY A 137 -7.79 2.29 -4.18
CA GLY A 137 -7.01 3.13 -3.27
C GLY A 137 -5.52 3.08 -3.57
N ASP A 138 -4.75 3.42 -2.54
CA ASP A 138 -3.30 3.55 -2.57
C ASP A 138 -2.59 2.45 -1.76
N ASP A 139 -3.30 1.36 -1.42
CA ASP A 139 -2.73 0.18 -0.78
C ASP A 139 -2.16 -0.77 -1.86
N PRO A 140 -0.84 -1.06 -1.85
CA PRO A 140 -0.23 -2.00 -2.80
C PRO A 140 -0.82 -3.41 -2.76
N MET A 141 -1.52 -3.78 -1.67
CA MET A 141 -2.15 -5.09 -1.53
C MET A 141 -3.63 -5.12 -1.95
N GLY A 142 -4.12 -4.08 -2.62
CA GLY A 142 -5.43 -4.06 -3.25
C GLY A 142 -6.60 -3.68 -2.31
N PRO A 143 -7.84 -4.12 -2.61
CA PRO A 143 -8.22 -5.15 -3.58
C PRO A 143 -7.94 -4.73 -5.03
N TYR A 144 -7.92 -5.70 -5.95
CA TYR A 144 -7.55 -5.49 -7.35
C TYR A 144 -8.69 -5.79 -8.31
N GLU A 145 -8.81 -4.98 -9.37
CA GLU A 145 -9.65 -5.20 -10.56
C GLU A 145 -8.77 -5.64 -11.74
N TYR A 146 -9.24 -6.61 -12.55
CA TYR A 146 -8.54 -7.00 -13.77
C TYR A 146 -8.81 -6.03 -14.93
N LYS A 147 -7.75 -5.43 -15.50
CA LYS A 147 -7.87 -4.44 -16.59
C LYS A 147 -7.68 -5.02 -17.98
N GLY A 148 -7.06 -6.20 -18.09
CA GLY A 148 -6.80 -6.86 -19.38
C GLY A 148 -5.32 -7.10 -19.66
N SER A 149 -5.07 -7.56 -20.88
CA SER A 149 -3.73 -7.73 -21.44
C SER A 149 -3.47 -6.60 -22.45
N PRO A 150 -2.42 -5.77 -22.28
CA PRO A 150 -2.24 -4.55 -23.06
C PRO A 150 -1.69 -4.79 -24.48
N LEU A 151 -1.21 -6.00 -24.74
CA LEU A 151 -0.55 -6.42 -25.97
C LEU A 151 -1.41 -7.40 -26.79
N GLU A 152 -1.08 -7.55 -28.08
CA GLU A 152 -1.72 -8.55 -28.93
C GLU A 152 -1.48 -9.98 -28.41
N ASP A 153 -2.43 -10.87 -28.69
CA ASP A 153 -2.40 -12.30 -28.31
C ASP A 153 -1.23 -13.04 -28.98
N SER A 154 -0.07 -12.89 -28.36
CA SER A 154 1.23 -13.39 -28.77
C SER A 154 2.08 -13.59 -27.52
N TYR A 155 3.14 -14.40 -27.59
CA TYR A 155 3.99 -14.61 -26.42
C TYR A 155 4.68 -13.29 -26.01
N ASN A 156 4.33 -12.77 -24.84
CA ASN A 156 4.94 -11.60 -24.24
C ASN A 156 5.01 -11.78 -22.72
N ILE A 157 6.17 -11.48 -22.13
CA ILE A 157 6.46 -11.73 -20.71
C ILE A 157 7.28 -10.59 -20.13
N ASP A 158 7.45 -10.61 -18.81
CA ASP A 158 8.37 -9.75 -18.07
C ASP A 158 8.13 -8.27 -18.41
N GLY A 159 6.93 -7.80 -18.08
CA GLY A 159 6.50 -6.45 -18.38
C GLY A 159 6.92 -5.47 -17.29
N SER A 160 7.50 -4.33 -17.68
CA SER A 160 7.80 -3.23 -16.77
C SER A 160 7.41 -1.87 -17.37
N TYR A 161 6.96 -0.93 -16.53
CA TYR A 161 6.60 0.42 -16.99
C TYR A 161 7.79 1.37 -16.93
N ILE A 162 7.86 2.30 -17.89
CA ILE A 162 8.79 3.44 -17.81
C ILE A 162 8.11 4.73 -18.25
N THR A 163 8.35 5.82 -17.51
CA THR A 163 7.89 7.16 -17.90
C THR A 163 9.05 8.00 -18.36
N ILE A 164 9.04 8.41 -19.63
CA ILE A 164 10.09 9.23 -20.25
C ILE A 164 9.46 10.52 -20.75
N LYS A 165 9.95 11.67 -20.25
CA LYS A 165 9.45 13.02 -20.61
C LYS A 165 7.91 13.14 -20.46
N GLY A 166 7.35 12.49 -19.43
CA GLY A 166 5.91 12.50 -19.12
C GLY A 166 5.05 11.55 -19.94
N GLN A 167 5.62 10.79 -20.88
CA GLN A 167 4.93 9.74 -21.63
C GLN A 167 5.18 8.38 -20.98
N LEU A 168 4.12 7.62 -20.72
CA LEU A 168 4.18 6.25 -20.23
C LEU A 168 4.46 5.26 -21.37
N TYR A 169 5.31 4.28 -21.09
CA TYR A 169 5.63 3.17 -21.98
C TYR A 169 5.60 1.84 -21.20
N LEU A 170 5.27 0.76 -21.90
CA LEU A 170 5.47 -0.62 -21.44
C LEU A 170 6.68 -1.18 -22.16
N MET A 171 7.62 -1.73 -21.39
CA MET A 171 8.72 -2.55 -21.87
C MET A 171 8.41 -4.02 -21.60
N TYR A 172 8.81 -4.91 -22.50
CA TYR A 172 8.53 -6.35 -22.35
C TYR A 172 9.48 -7.21 -23.19
N SER A 173 9.45 -8.53 -22.93
CA SER A 173 10.22 -9.53 -23.66
C SER A 173 9.34 -10.39 -24.58
N GLN A 174 9.80 -10.66 -25.80
CA GLN A 174 9.08 -11.48 -26.79
C GLN A 174 10.03 -12.24 -27.72
N TRP A 175 9.63 -13.46 -28.12
CA TRP A 175 10.34 -14.26 -29.11
C TRP A 175 10.12 -13.78 -30.55
N SER A 176 11.22 -13.62 -31.29
CA SER A 176 11.27 -13.43 -32.74
C SER A 176 12.23 -14.45 -33.37
N GLY A 177 11.66 -15.54 -33.89
CA GLY A 177 12.46 -16.66 -34.40
C GLY A 177 13.26 -17.33 -33.28
N ALA A 178 14.59 -17.20 -33.34
CA ALA A 178 15.52 -17.81 -32.37
C ALA A 178 16.03 -16.83 -31.30
N TYR A 179 15.51 -15.60 -31.27
CA TYR A 179 15.94 -14.54 -30.36
C TYR A 179 14.76 -14.10 -29.51
N GLN A 180 14.94 -14.08 -28.20
CA GLN A 180 14.04 -13.39 -27.28
C GLN A 180 14.58 -11.97 -27.09
N GLN A 181 13.77 -11.00 -27.48
CA GLN A 181 14.15 -9.61 -27.66
C GLN A 181 13.33 -8.72 -26.74
N LEU A 182 13.86 -7.53 -26.45
CA LEU A 182 13.14 -6.51 -25.70
C LEU A 182 12.42 -5.57 -26.65
N TYR A 183 11.21 -5.18 -26.28
CA TYR A 183 10.37 -4.22 -26.99
C TYR A 183 9.91 -3.12 -26.04
N ILE A 184 9.58 -1.96 -26.61
CA ILE A 184 8.99 -0.82 -25.91
C ILE A 184 7.80 -0.28 -26.71
N VAL A 185 6.70 0.02 -26.04
CA VAL A 185 5.47 0.53 -26.68
C VAL A 185 4.87 1.67 -25.88
N LYS A 186 4.31 2.68 -26.56
CA LYS A 186 3.60 3.79 -25.92
C LYS A 186 2.29 3.33 -25.32
N MET A 187 1.93 3.93 -24.19
CA MET A 187 0.66 3.69 -23.51
C MET A 187 -0.18 4.96 -23.41
N SER A 188 -1.51 4.84 -23.51
CA SER A 188 -2.44 5.95 -23.19
C SER A 188 -2.80 5.99 -21.71
N ASP A 189 -2.81 4.81 -21.10
CA ASP A 189 -3.08 4.54 -19.70
C ASP A 189 -2.35 3.24 -19.34
N PRO A 190 -2.26 2.85 -18.06
CA PRO A 190 -1.47 1.69 -17.66
C PRO A 190 -1.92 0.34 -18.25
N TRP A 191 -3.07 0.22 -18.91
CA TRP A 191 -3.50 -1.06 -19.51
C TRP A 191 -3.81 -1.00 -21.00
N THR A 192 -3.57 0.14 -21.66
CA THR A 192 -3.89 0.36 -23.07
C THR A 192 -2.69 0.92 -23.84
N THR A 193 -2.28 0.20 -24.89
CA THR A 193 -1.26 0.67 -25.83
C THR A 193 -1.81 1.72 -26.80
N SER A 194 -1.00 2.73 -27.13
CA SER A 194 -1.38 3.86 -27.98
C SER A 194 -0.53 4.00 -29.25
N GLY A 195 0.30 2.99 -29.54
CA GLY A 195 1.14 2.93 -30.74
C GLY A 195 1.68 1.53 -30.99
N ASP A 196 2.49 1.38 -32.04
CA ASP A 196 3.11 0.11 -32.40
C ASP A 196 4.33 -0.19 -31.51
N PRO A 197 4.56 -1.45 -31.12
CA PRO A 197 5.78 -1.84 -30.43
C PRO A 197 7.04 -1.58 -31.25
N SER A 198 8.09 -1.09 -30.58
CA SER A 198 9.39 -0.80 -31.16
C SER A 198 10.45 -1.71 -30.55
N LEU A 199 11.39 -2.20 -31.36
CA LEU A 199 12.49 -3.04 -30.89
C LEU A 199 13.42 -2.21 -29.99
N LEU A 200 13.67 -2.68 -28.77
CA LEU A 200 14.57 -2.04 -27.82
C LEU A 200 15.96 -2.69 -27.84
N SER A 201 16.02 -4.03 -27.76
CA SER A 201 17.30 -4.77 -27.76
C SER A 201 17.17 -6.17 -28.36
N THR A 202 18.25 -6.62 -28.99
CA THR A 202 18.43 -8.00 -29.45
C THR A 202 19.70 -8.58 -28.84
N PRO A 203 19.70 -9.87 -28.43
CA PRO A 203 20.94 -10.57 -28.05
C PRO A 203 21.94 -10.53 -29.21
N SER A 204 23.01 -9.76 -29.06
CA SER A 204 23.99 -9.43 -30.10
C SER A 204 25.43 -9.68 -29.66
N LEU A 205 25.67 -9.75 -28.36
CA LEU A 205 26.98 -9.99 -27.75
C LEU A 205 27.12 -11.48 -27.38
N ASP A 206 28.34 -12.01 -27.45
CA ASP A 206 28.60 -13.44 -27.20
C ASP A 206 28.16 -13.87 -25.79
N TRP A 207 28.25 -12.97 -24.80
CA TRP A 207 27.85 -13.24 -23.42
C TRP A 207 26.32 -13.21 -23.21
N GLU A 208 25.54 -12.70 -24.15
CA GLU A 208 24.06 -12.71 -24.13
C GLU A 208 23.46 -14.00 -24.72
N GLN A 209 24.30 -14.86 -25.32
CA GLN A 209 23.89 -16.00 -26.14
C GLN A 209 24.33 -17.35 -25.56
N VAL A 210 24.53 -17.43 -24.24
CA VAL A 210 24.90 -18.67 -23.56
C VAL A 210 23.66 -19.50 -23.25
N GLY A 211 23.60 -20.72 -23.78
CA GLY A 211 22.44 -21.61 -23.65
C GLY A 211 21.34 -21.26 -24.65
N MET A 212 20.81 -20.04 -24.61
CA MET A 212 19.85 -19.48 -25.56
C MET A 212 20.10 -17.98 -25.79
N ASN A 213 19.51 -17.43 -26.86
CA ASN A 213 19.62 -16.01 -27.20
C ASN A 213 18.51 -15.22 -26.48
N VAL A 214 18.80 -14.75 -25.27
CA VAL A 214 17.78 -14.14 -24.39
C VAL A 214 18.19 -12.74 -23.98
N ASN A 215 17.28 -11.78 -24.16
CA ASN A 215 17.18 -10.53 -23.42
C ASN A 215 15.75 -10.47 -22.85
N GLU A 216 15.61 -10.38 -21.54
CA GLU A 216 14.32 -10.40 -20.81
C GLU A 216 14.41 -9.59 -19.50
N GLY A 217 13.31 -9.47 -18.75
CA GLY A 217 13.23 -8.65 -17.53
C GLY A 217 13.79 -7.22 -17.71
N PRO A 218 13.21 -6.39 -18.61
CA PRO A 218 13.67 -5.01 -18.80
C PRO A 218 13.24 -4.11 -17.64
N GLU A 219 14.21 -3.63 -16.87
CA GLU A 219 13.99 -2.82 -15.68
C GLU A 219 14.40 -1.36 -15.87
N PRO A 220 13.49 -0.39 -15.65
CA PRO A 220 13.79 1.02 -15.76
C PRO A 220 14.70 1.47 -14.62
N LEU A 221 15.69 2.31 -14.93
CA LEU A 221 16.49 3.00 -13.93
C LEU A 221 16.79 4.43 -14.38
N ILE A 222 16.26 5.42 -13.66
CA ILE A 222 16.37 6.84 -14.03
C ILE A 222 17.14 7.58 -12.94
N HIS A 223 18.23 8.25 -13.32
CA HIS A 223 19.08 8.99 -12.38
C HIS A 223 19.68 10.22 -13.06
N ASP A 224 19.60 11.39 -12.42
CA ASP A 224 20.16 12.66 -12.90
C ASP A 224 19.83 12.99 -14.37
N GLY A 225 18.64 12.61 -14.83
CA GLY A 225 18.15 12.84 -16.19
C GLY A 225 18.61 11.80 -17.22
N HIS A 226 19.46 10.86 -16.83
CA HIS A 226 19.78 9.67 -17.62
C HIS A 226 18.66 8.64 -17.50
N VAL A 227 18.42 7.91 -18.58
CA VAL A 227 17.41 6.85 -18.65
C VAL A 227 18.12 5.56 -19.04
N TYR A 228 18.13 4.62 -18.11
CA TYR A 228 18.70 3.31 -18.28
C TYR A 228 17.62 2.24 -18.32
N VAL A 229 17.91 1.15 -19.03
CA VAL A 229 17.17 -0.12 -18.94
C VAL A 229 18.17 -1.22 -18.61
N VAL A 230 18.03 -1.81 -17.43
CA VAL A 230 18.77 -3.00 -17.04
C VAL A 230 18.00 -4.22 -17.52
N TYR A 231 18.68 -5.26 -18.00
CA TYR A 231 17.99 -6.44 -18.50
C TYR A 231 18.76 -7.70 -18.23
N SER A 232 18.07 -8.83 -18.15
CA SER A 232 18.68 -10.14 -18.00
C SER A 232 19.04 -10.75 -19.34
N ALA A 233 20.18 -11.45 -19.42
CA ALA A 233 20.64 -12.08 -20.64
C ALA A 233 21.17 -13.50 -20.44
N SER A 234 21.26 -14.26 -21.55
CA SER A 234 21.52 -15.71 -21.59
C SER A 234 20.39 -16.54 -20.96
N TYR A 235 20.45 -17.87 -21.09
CA TYR A 235 19.40 -18.74 -20.55
C TYR A 235 19.49 -18.89 -19.03
N CYS A 236 18.37 -18.69 -18.31
CA CYS A 236 18.29 -18.81 -16.85
C CYS A 236 18.67 -20.19 -16.30
N ASP A 237 18.69 -21.25 -17.12
CA ASP A 237 19.11 -22.60 -16.71
C ASP A 237 20.64 -22.77 -16.70
N THR A 238 21.38 -21.67 -16.85
CA THR A 238 22.83 -21.64 -16.85
C THR A 238 23.34 -20.66 -15.80
N SER A 239 24.55 -20.91 -15.26
CA SER A 239 25.23 -19.94 -14.39
C SER A 239 25.72 -18.68 -15.13
N SER A 240 25.44 -18.56 -16.43
CA SER A 240 25.81 -17.42 -17.27
C SER A 240 24.70 -16.37 -17.37
N TYR A 241 23.54 -16.61 -16.76
CA TYR A 241 22.51 -15.59 -16.58
C TYR A 241 23.11 -14.39 -15.83
N LYS A 242 22.90 -13.18 -16.34
CA LYS A 242 23.53 -11.94 -15.84
C LYS A 242 22.82 -10.70 -16.37
N LEU A 243 23.12 -9.54 -15.80
CA LEU A 243 22.52 -8.27 -16.18
C LEU A 243 23.35 -7.49 -17.20
N GLY A 244 22.67 -6.96 -18.22
CA GLY A 244 23.14 -5.97 -19.17
C GLY A 244 22.54 -4.59 -18.92
N LEU A 245 23.02 -3.59 -19.65
CA LEU A 245 22.59 -2.19 -19.53
C LEU A 245 22.39 -1.56 -20.91
N LEU A 246 21.27 -0.87 -21.08
CA LEU A 246 21.00 0.07 -22.16
C LEU A 246 20.90 1.48 -21.57
N GLU A 247 21.37 2.48 -22.30
CA GLU A 247 21.19 3.90 -22.00
C GLU A 247 20.51 4.60 -23.18
N LEU A 248 19.47 5.39 -22.92
CA LEU A 248 18.88 6.27 -23.93
C LEU A 248 19.80 7.48 -24.13
N THR A 249 20.61 7.43 -25.19
CA THR A 249 21.57 8.48 -25.55
C THR A 249 21.06 9.45 -26.63
N GLY A 250 20.02 9.04 -27.37
CA GLY A 250 19.31 9.88 -28.32
C GLY A 250 18.09 10.58 -27.72
N ASP A 251 17.14 10.96 -28.58
CA ASP A 251 15.99 11.79 -28.20
C ASP A 251 14.67 11.00 -28.12
N ASP A 252 14.56 9.89 -28.84
CA ASP A 252 13.34 9.11 -29.03
C ASP A 252 13.48 7.67 -28.50
N PRO A 253 12.80 7.33 -27.38
CA PRO A 253 12.86 5.99 -26.81
C PRO A 253 12.28 4.88 -27.72
N LEU A 254 11.54 5.23 -28.77
CA LEU A 254 11.03 4.26 -29.76
C LEU A 254 12.02 3.97 -30.91
N THR A 255 13.15 4.67 -30.97
CA THR A 255 14.18 4.43 -32.00
C THR A 255 15.29 3.58 -31.43
N THR A 256 15.46 2.34 -31.92
CA THR A 256 16.49 1.40 -31.41
C THR A 256 17.91 2.00 -31.42
N ASP A 257 18.25 2.77 -32.46
CA ASP A 257 19.58 3.39 -32.62
C ASP A 257 19.85 4.53 -31.61
N ASP A 258 18.82 5.02 -30.91
CA ASP A 258 18.97 6.03 -29.85
C ASP A 258 19.39 5.40 -28.51
N TRP A 259 19.33 4.06 -28.40
CA TRP A 259 19.78 3.30 -27.24
C TRP A 259 21.20 2.78 -27.44
N THR A 260 22.08 3.10 -26.50
CA THR A 260 23.45 2.57 -26.45
C THR A 260 23.50 1.38 -25.51
N LYS A 261 23.94 0.22 -26.01
CA LYS A 261 24.15 -1.01 -25.23
C LYS A 261 25.56 -1.07 -24.65
N SER A 262 25.69 -1.48 -23.39
CA SER A 262 26.99 -1.80 -22.77
C SER A 262 27.64 -3.04 -23.42
N ASP A 263 28.94 -2.95 -23.73
CA ASP A 263 29.72 -4.07 -24.30
C ASP A 263 29.92 -5.21 -23.30
N ASP A 264 29.95 -4.89 -22.00
CA ASP A 264 30.20 -5.81 -20.90
C ASP A 264 28.96 -5.92 -19.98
N PRO A 265 28.75 -7.06 -19.30
CA PRO A 265 27.71 -7.19 -18.28
C PRO A 265 27.97 -6.27 -17.09
N VAL A 266 26.90 -5.79 -16.47
CA VAL A 266 26.96 -4.85 -15.32
C VAL A 266 26.76 -5.53 -13.97
N PHE A 267 26.30 -6.80 -13.96
CA PHE A 267 26.17 -7.60 -12.75
C PHE A 267 26.15 -9.09 -13.10
N GLU A 268 27.05 -9.90 -12.53
CA GLU A 268 27.19 -11.31 -12.88
C GLU A 268 27.63 -12.19 -11.70
N SER A 269 27.66 -13.52 -11.91
CA SER A 269 28.03 -14.51 -10.89
C SER A 269 29.36 -14.18 -10.20
N ALA A 270 29.33 -14.01 -8.87
CA ALA A 270 30.51 -13.80 -8.03
C ALA A 270 30.24 -14.33 -6.62
N ASN A 271 31.28 -14.47 -5.79
CA ASN A 271 31.15 -14.75 -4.35
C ASN A 271 30.29 -16.00 -3.99
N GLY A 272 30.27 -17.00 -4.88
CA GLY A 272 29.46 -18.21 -4.71
C GLY A 272 27.96 -18.01 -4.97
N VAL A 273 27.58 -16.86 -5.52
CA VAL A 273 26.25 -16.51 -6.01
C VAL A 273 26.26 -16.63 -7.53
N TYR A 274 25.30 -17.37 -8.07
CA TYR A 274 25.28 -17.72 -9.48
C TYR A 274 24.01 -17.25 -10.16
N ALA A 275 24.12 -16.91 -11.44
CA ALA A 275 22.99 -16.53 -12.28
C ALA A 275 22.15 -15.38 -11.69
N PRO A 276 22.75 -14.25 -11.25
CA PRO A 276 21.96 -13.11 -10.84
C PRO A 276 21.18 -12.57 -12.03
N GLY A 277 19.90 -12.32 -11.85
CA GLY A 277 19.07 -11.74 -12.88
C GLY A 277 17.65 -11.54 -12.39
N HIS A 278 16.78 -11.09 -13.30
CA HIS A 278 15.49 -10.43 -13.07
C HIS A 278 15.52 -9.59 -11.79
N ASN A 279 15.75 -8.29 -11.97
CA ASN A 279 16.04 -7.38 -10.87
C ASN A 279 14.93 -6.35 -10.69
N GLY A 280 15.11 -5.49 -9.71
CA GLY A 280 14.33 -4.28 -9.51
C GLY A 280 15.15 -3.28 -8.70
N PHE A 281 14.61 -2.08 -8.51
CA PHE A 281 15.28 -1.03 -7.76
C PHE A 281 14.33 -0.41 -6.74
N PHE A 282 14.88 -0.07 -5.58
CA PHE A 282 14.16 0.67 -4.55
C PHE A 282 15.09 1.64 -3.84
N THR A 283 14.51 2.62 -3.14
CA THR A 283 15.23 3.56 -2.30
C THR A 283 15.08 3.20 -0.84
N SER A 284 16.08 3.55 -0.03
CA SER A 284 16.00 3.41 1.42
C SER A 284 14.82 4.22 2.00
N PRO A 285 14.32 3.88 3.20
CA PRO A 285 13.21 4.59 3.85
C PRO A 285 13.37 6.10 3.96
N ASP A 286 14.59 6.60 4.14
CA ASP A 286 14.90 8.03 4.17
C ASP A 286 15.26 8.64 2.80
N GLY A 287 15.25 7.84 1.74
CA GLY A 287 15.55 8.23 0.36
C GLY A 287 17.02 8.55 0.07
N THR A 288 17.95 8.14 0.94
CA THR A 288 19.38 8.50 0.81
C THR A 288 20.25 7.44 0.12
N GLU A 289 19.76 6.21 -0.01
CA GLU A 289 20.49 5.11 -0.65
C GLU A 289 19.66 4.47 -1.76
N ASP A 290 20.36 4.04 -2.81
CA ASP A 290 19.79 3.24 -3.89
C ASP A 290 20.13 1.76 -3.70
N TRP A 291 19.14 0.91 -3.88
CA TRP A 291 19.23 -0.52 -3.66
C TRP A 291 18.79 -1.31 -4.89
N ILE A 292 19.53 -2.38 -5.19
CA ILE A 292 19.12 -3.38 -6.17
C ILE A 292 18.48 -4.56 -5.42
N VAL A 293 17.31 -4.99 -5.87
CA VAL A 293 16.73 -6.30 -5.54
C VAL A 293 16.92 -7.22 -6.74
N TYR A 294 17.29 -8.48 -6.51
CA TYR A 294 17.56 -9.43 -7.59
C TYR A 294 17.40 -10.86 -7.09
N HIS A 295 17.14 -11.79 -8.00
CA HIS A 295 17.25 -13.20 -7.66
C HIS A 295 18.62 -13.76 -7.99
N ALA A 296 19.04 -14.79 -7.27
CA ALA A 296 20.18 -15.62 -7.67
C ALA A 296 20.14 -17.02 -7.06
N ASN A 297 21.00 -17.90 -7.58
CA ASN A 297 21.15 -19.28 -7.15
C ASN A 297 22.39 -19.47 -6.24
N ALA A 298 22.27 -20.36 -5.25
CA ALA A 298 23.38 -20.75 -4.37
C ALA A 298 24.34 -21.80 -4.96
N SER A 299 24.04 -22.34 -6.16
CA SER A 299 24.87 -23.33 -6.85
C SER A 299 24.89 -23.06 -8.36
N SER A 300 26.04 -23.25 -8.99
CA SER A 300 26.19 -23.17 -10.45
C SER A 300 25.45 -24.27 -11.21
N SER A 301 24.96 -25.29 -10.50
CA SER A 301 24.16 -26.39 -11.08
C SER A 301 22.65 -26.14 -11.01
N TYR A 302 22.22 -25.06 -10.38
CA TYR A 302 20.82 -24.65 -10.34
C TYR A 302 20.51 -23.75 -11.53
N GLY A 303 19.23 -23.65 -11.86
CA GLY A 303 18.75 -22.96 -13.05
C GLY A 303 17.43 -22.23 -12.79
N CYS A 304 16.55 -22.24 -13.78
CA CYS A 304 15.23 -21.63 -13.65
C CYS A 304 14.37 -22.44 -12.67
N GLY A 305 13.95 -21.85 -11.56
CA GLY A 305 12.99 -22.49 -10.65
C GLY A 305 13.03 -21.96 -9.24
N THR A 306 12.50 -22.78 -8.32
CA THR A 306 12.28 -22.47 -6.90
C THR A 306 13.57 -22.37 -6.06
N THR A 307 14.74 -22.70 -6.63
CA THR A 307 16.04 -22.56 -5.96
C THR A 307 16.60 -21.14 -6.04
N ARG A 308 15.96 -20.27 -6.81
CA ARG A 308 16.29 -18.85 -6.87
C ARG A 308 15.81 -18.18 -5.58
N SER A 309 16.67 -17.36 -5.01
CA SER A 309 16.46 -16.70 -3.72
C SER A 309 16.41 -15.18 -3.90
N LEU A 310 15.55 -14.48 -3.16
CA LEU A 310 15.48 -13.02 -3.20
C LEU A 310 16.68 -12.44 -2.45
N ARG A 311 17.34 -11.46 -3.05
CA ARG A 311 18.53 -10.80 -2.51
C ARG A 311 18.43 -9.30 -2.72
N ALA A 312 19.07 -8.54 -1.83
CA ALA A 312 19.22 -7.10 -2.02
C ALA A 312 20.59 -6.61 -1.54
N GLN A 313 21.07 -5.52 -2.15
CA GLN A 313 22.26 -4.80 -1.71
C GLN A 313 22.22 -3.34 -2.19
N SER A 314 22.83 -2.44 -1.43
CA SER A 314 23.03 -1.05 -1.86
C SER A 314 23.97 -1.01 -3.06
N TYR A 315 23.79 -0.03 -3.94
CA TYR A 315 24.73 0.25 -5.03
C TYR A 315 25.10 1.73 -5.09
N THR A 316 26.04 2.08 -5.97
CA THR A 316 26.52 3.46 -6.13
C THR A 316 26.51 3.87 -7.59
N TRP A 317 26.81 5.13 -7.86
CA TRP A 317 26.88 5.69 -9.21
C TRP A 317 28.32 6.00 -9.60
N ASN A 318 28.69 5.66 -10.84
CA ASN A 318 29.96 6.04 -11.43
C ASN A 318 29.97 7.54 -11.76
N SER A 319 31.16 8.11 -11.94
CA SER A 319 31.31 9.53 -12.27
C SER A 319 30.75 9.93 -13.65
N ASP A 320 30.46 8.96 -14.52
CA ASP A 320 29.85 9.17 -15.83
C ASP A 320 28.32 9.03 -15.82
N GLY A 321 27.71 8.80 -14.65
CA GLY A 321 26.27 8.65 -14.48
C GLY A 321 25.78 7.19 -14.53
N THR A 322 26.61 6.24 -14.96
CA THR A 322 26.21 4.82 -15.03
C THR A 322 26.13 4.19 -13.64
N PRO A 323 25.22 3.21 -13.43
CA PRO A 323 25.12 2.51 -12.16
C PRO A 323 26.31 1.58 -11.92
N ASN A 324 26.70 1.44 -10.66
CA ASN A 324 27.71 0.51 -10.17
C ASN A 324 27.12 -0.42 -9.11
N PHE A 325 26.60 -1.56 -9.55
CA PHE A 325 25.99 -2.59 -8.70
C PHE A 325 27.00 -3.40 -7.87
N GLY A 326 28.29 -3.29 -8.20
CA GLY A 326 29.34 -4.11 -7.58
C GLY A 326 29.22 -5.59 -7.95
N GLU A 327 29.58 -6.47 -7.03
CA GLU A 327 29.42 -7.92 -7.15
C GLU A 327 28.30 -8.40 -6.22
N PRO A 328 27.56 -9.48 -6.57
CA PRO A 328 26.62 -10.10 -5.64
C PRO A 328 27.25 -10.42 -4.28
N VAL A 329 26.61 -9.99 -3.19
CA VAL A 329 27.06 -10.28 -1.82
C VAL A 329 26.89 -11.77 -1.49
N ALA A 330 27.88 -12.35 -0.81
CA ALA A 330 27.91 -13.77 -0.47
C ALA A 330 26.76 -14.16 0.47
N THR A 331 26.29 -15.41 0.35
CA THR A 331 25.30 -15.95 1.29
C THR A 331 25.81 -15.91 2.72
N GLY A 332 25.01 -15.36 3.64
CA GLY A 332 25.33 -15.24 5.07
C GLY A 332 26.31 -14.13 5.42
N GLU A 333 26.75 -13.32 4.45
CA GLU A 333 27.52 -12.11 4.72
C GLU A 333 26.59 -11.02 5.27
N SER A 334 27.03 -10.35 6.35
CA SER A 334 26.27 -9.27 6.99
C SER A 334 26.29 -7.99 6.14
N ILE A 335 25.11 -7.47 5.84
CA ILE A 335 24.86 -6.24 5.10
C ILE A 335 24.20 -5.26 6.06
N ALA A 336 24.60 -3.98 6.04
CA ALA A 336 23.89 -2.95 6.80
C ALA A 336 22.43 -2.87 6.35
N VAL A 337 21.50 -2.62 7.27
CA VAL A 337 20.11 -2.33 6.89
C VAL A 337 20.03 -1.02 6.09
N PRO A 338 19.04 -0.86 5.19
CA PRO A 338 18.83 0.41 4.48
C PRO A 338 18.69 1.61 5.42
N SER A 339 19.26 2.75 5.02
CA SER A 339 19.22 3.97 5.84
C SER A 339 17.78 4.43 6.14
N GLY A 340 17.52 4.77 7.41
CA GLY A 340 16.20 5.19 7.89
C GLY A 340 15.24 4.06 8.27
N GLU A 341 15.59 2.79 8.05
CA GLU A 341 14.75 1.63 8.44
C GLU A 341 14.47 1.59 9.95
N ASP A 342 15.46 1.94 10.77
CA ASP A 342 15.35 2.00 12.24
C ASP A 342 14.80 3.35 12.77
N GLY A 343 14.31 4.23 11.89
CA GLY A 343 13.69 5.49 12.29
C GLY A 343 14.62 6.54 12.93
N PRO A 344 14.06 7.59 13.58
CA PRO A 344 12.64 7.90 13.68
C PRO A 344 12.03 8.28 12.33
N ILE A 345 10.90 7.66 11.95
CA ILE A 345 10.11 8.03 10.77
C ILE A 345 8.63 8.22 11.11
N GLN A 346 8.00 9.20 10.46
CA GLN A 346 6.54 9.40 10.51
C GLN A 346 5.95 8.98 9.17
N VAL A 347 5.15 7.92 9.22
CA VAL A 347 4.60 7.23 8.05
C VAL A 347 3.25 6.65 8.42
N LYS A 348 2.33 6.59 7.46
CA LYS A 348 0.97 6.08 7.67
C LYS A 348 0.83 4.74 6.94
N PRO A 349 0.98 3.58 7.60
CA PRO A 349 0.85 2.29 6.95
C PRO A 349 -0.48 2.13 6.22
N GLU A 350 -0.45 1.45 5.08
CA GLU A 350 -1.66 1.16 4.32
C GLU A 350 -2.48 0.05 5.00
N ALA A 351 -3.62 0.47 5.56
CA ALA A 351 -4.73 -0.33 6.05
C ALA A 351 -5.86 0.61 6.51
N PRO A 352 -7.13 0.14 6.57
CA PRO A 352 -8.23 0.96 7.07
C PRO A 352 -8.02 1.48 8.48
N MET A 353 -8.49 2.71 8.71
CA MET A 353 -8.63 3.23 10.06
C MET A 353 -9.69 2.42 10.81
N LEU A 354 -9.31 1.87 11.96
CA LEU A 354 -10.18 1.14 12.87
C LEU A 354 -10.40 1.94 14.14
N THR A 355 -11.55 1.77 14.76
CA THR A 355 -11.79 2.19 16.13
C THR A 355 -11.41 1.05 17.08
N LEU A 356 -10.41 1.30 17.92
CA LEU A 356 -10.07 0.49 19.08
C LEU A 356 -10.88 0.97 20.28
N SER A 357 -11.85 0.18 20.73
CA SER A 357 -12.78 0.55 21.80
C SER A 357 -12.47 -0.20 23.08
N HIS A 358 -12.37 0.54 24.19
CA HIS A 358 -12.12 0.03 25.53
C HIS A 358 -13.43 -0.15 26.29
N TYR A 359 -13.62 -1.33 26.88
CA TYR A 359 -14.75 -1.64 27.73
C TYR A 359 -14.30 -1.97 29.14
N THR A 360 -14.99 -1.40 30.13
CA THR A 360 -14.90 -1.83 31.53
C THR A 360 -15.97 -2.86 31.83
N VAL A 361 -15.63 -3.87 32.62
CA VAL A 361 -16.56 -4.92 33.06
C VAL A 361 -16.96 -4.69 34.51
N SER A 362 -18.26 -4.66 34.77
CA SER A 362 -18.77 -4.61 36.14
C SER A 362 -18.69 -5.98 36.84
N ASP A 363 -18.78 -6.01 38.17
CA ASP A 363 -18.87 -7.25 38.97
C ASP A 363 -19.97 -8.23 38.51
N ASP A 364 -21.02 -7.70 37.86
CA ASP A 364 -22.17 -8.46 37.35
C ASP A 364 -21.96 -8.97 35.89
N GLY A 365 -20.82 -8.64 35.26
CA GLY A 365 -20.47 -9.03 33.89
C GLY A 365 -21.04 -8.14 32.79
N ASP A 366 -21.58 -6.96 33.14
CA ASP A 366 -22.04 -5.98 32.15
C ASP A 366 -20.87 -5.12 31.66
N TYR A 367 -20.72 -5.01 30.33
CA TYR A 367 -19.73 -4.18 29.64
C TYR A 367 -20.21 -2.73 29.50
N THR A 368 -19.33 -1.78 29.78
CA THR A 368 -19.56 -0.34 29.53
C THR A 368 -18.41 0.22 28.70
N LEU A 369 -18.73 0.84 27.56
CA LEU A 369 -17.76 1.56 26.75
C LEU A 369 -17.19 2.73 27.55
N ASP A 370 -15.88 2.73 27.74
CA ASP A 370 -15.16 3.74 28.51
C ASP A 370 -14.50 4.77 27.57
N SER A 371 -13.73 4.29 26.60
CA SER A 371 -13.03 5.13 25.63
C SER A 371 -12.90 4.46 24.26
N SER A 372 -12.59 5.25 23.25
CA SER A 372 -12.30 4.77 21.89
C SER A 372 -11.16 5.60 21.29
N THR A 373 -10.28 4.94 20.55
CA THR A 373 -9.17 5.58 19.83
C THR A 373 -9.17 5.09 18.38
N GLU A 374 -8.91 5.98 17.44
CA GLU A 374 -8.72 5.60 16.04
C GLU A 374 -7.28 5.16 15.80
N VAL A 375 -7.11 3.99 15.20
CA VAL A 375 -5.81 3.39 14.91
C VAL A 375 -5.82 2.65 13.58
N ILE A 376 -4.72 2.72 12.86
CA ILE A 376 -4.36 1.75 11.84
C ILE A 376 -3.71 0.55 12.53
N VAL A 377 -4.29 -0.62 12.33
CA VAL A 377 -3.71 -1.88 12.80
C VAL A 377 -2.82 -2.45 11.70
N ASP A 378 -1.55 -2.09 11.70
CA ASP A 378 -0.56 -2.60 10.76
C ASP A 378 0.00 -3.93 11.25
N GLN A 379 -0.58 -5.02 10.77
CA GLN A 379 -0.19 -6.38 11.13
C GLN A 379 1.12 -6.77 10.43
N ILE A 380 2.09 -7.26 11.21
CA ILE A 380 3.37 -7.76 10.75
C ILE A 380 3.43 -9.30 10.93
N ALA A 381 4.61 -9.89 11.13
CA ALA A 381 4.74 -11.33 11.34
C ALA A 381 4.32 -11.78 12.75
N ASP A 382 3.88 -13.04 12.87
CA ASP A 382 3.64 -13.76 14.13
C ASP A 382 2.71 -13.03 15.12
N GLY A 383 1.62 -12.44 14.63
CA GLY A 383 0.60 -11.77 15.45
C GLY A 383 1.01 -10.44 16.05
N VAL A 384 2.23 -10.00 15.75
CA VAL A 384 2.69 -8.68 16.14
C VAL A 384 2.05 -7.63 15.24
N VAL A 385 1.70 -6.49 15.83
CA VAL A 385 1.10 -5.34 15.16
C VAL A 385 1.83 -4.06 15.54
N ARG A 386 1.81 -3.08 14.63
CA ARG A 386 2.08 -1.68 14.93
C ARG A 386 0.74 -0.93 14.93
N LEU A 387 0.47 -0.16 15.97
CA LEU A 387 -0.75 0.64 16.06
C LEU A 387 -0.40 2.09 15.73
N ALA A 388 -0.80 2.55 14.54
CA ALA A 388 -0.50 3.89 14.07
C ALA A 388 -1.70 4.84 14.18
N ASP A 389 -1.48 6.13 14.44
CA ASP A 389 -2.50 7.17 14.34
C ASP A 389 -2.57 7.77 12.91
N ASP A 390 -3.50 8.69 12.68
CA ASP A 390 -3.66 9.35 11.37
C ASP A 390 -2.47 10.27 11.00
N ASP A 391 -1.71 10.71 12.00
CA ASP A 391 -0.52 11.56 11.83
C ASP A 391 0.74 10.74 11.49
N GLY A 392 0.64 9.40 11.50
CA GLY A 392 1.74 8.49 11.17
C GLY A 392 2.73 8.27 12.33
N ASN A 393 2.25 8.42 13.55
CA ASN A 393 2.94 8.03 14.78
C ASN A 393 2.41 6.69 15.28
N PHE A 394 3.16 6.02 16.15
CA PHE A 394 2.92 4.66 16.61
C PHE A 394 2.83 4.61 18.13
N LEU A 395 1.89 3.81 18.63
CA LEU A 395 1.67 3.62 20.06
C LEU A 395 2.91 3.02 20.74
N THR A 396 3.38 3.66 21.81
CA THR A 396 4.58 3.24 22.56
C THR A 396 4.22 2.69 23.94
N GLY A 397 4.91 1.62 24.38
CA GLY A 397 4.92 1.15 25.77
C GLY A 397 5.84 1.97 26.69
N TYR A 398 5.83 1.69 27.99
CA TYR A 398 6.59 2.44 29.00
C TYR A 398 8.13 2.36 28.88
N GLN A 399 8.64 1.48 28.02
CA GLN A 399 10.07 1.39 27.74
C GLN A 399 10.58 2.53 26.84
N CYS A 400 9.71 3.13 26.02
CA CYS A 400 10.09 4.21 25.12
C CYS A 400 9.68 5.60 25.61
N SER A 401 8.62 5.69 26.41
CA SER A 401 8.22 6.93 27.07
C SER A 401 7.76 6.68 28.50
N SER A 402 7.73 7.73 29.32
CA SER A 402 7.18 7.66 30.67
C SER A 402 5.66 7.44 30.71
N THR A 403 5.00 7.59 29.57
CA THR A 403 3.56 7.42 29.34
C THR A 403 3.35 6.63 28.05
N GLN A 404 2.27 5.87 27.96
CA GLN A 404 1.88 5.28 26.67
C GLN A 404 1.30 6.40 25.79
N GLU A 405 2.00 6.71 24.70
CA GLU A 405 1.68 7.81 23.76
C GLU A 405 2.00 7.39 22.32
N PHE A 406 1.65 8.23 21.35
CA PHE A 406 2.01 8.01 19.95
C PHE A 406 3.28 8.81 19.61
N SER A 407 4.29 8.16 19.06
CA SER A 407 5.54 8.79 18.59
C SER A 407 6.00 8.25 17.24
N ALA A 408 6.97 8.92 16.59
CA ALA A 408 7.56 8.40 15.36
C ALA A 408 8.06 6.94 15.53
N TRP A 409 8.01 6.15 14.45
CA TRP A 409 8.51 4.77 14.45
C TRP A 409 10.03 4.76 14.52
N GLU A 410 10.58 4.08 15.52
CA GLU A 410 12.01 3.91 15.80
C GLU A 410 12.44 2.43 15.77
N ASN A 411 11.59 1.55 15.24
CA ASN A 411 11.82 0.10 15.18
C ASN A 411 12.14 -0.57 16.53
N GLU A 412 11.62 0.00 17.62
CA GLU A 412 11.84 -0.51 18.97
C GLU A 412 10.72 -1.47 19.40
N ASP A 413 11.07 -2.47 20.20
CA ASP A 413 10.13 -3.48 20.70
C ASP A 413 8.99 -2.89 21.53
N CYS A 414 9.21 -1.73 22.14
CA CYS A 414 8.19 -0.99 22.87
C CYS A 414 7.03 -0.48 21.96
N GLN A 415 7.20 -0.43 20.64
CA GLN A 415 6.20 0.04 19.67
C GLN A 415 5.45 -1.12 18.99
N LYS A 416 5.74 -2.35 19.43
CA LYS A 416 5.19 -3.59 18.89
C LYS A 416 4.23 -4.20 19.90
N TRP A 417 3.05 -4.59 19.42
CA TRP A 417 1.95 -5.05 20.25
C TRP A 417 1.37 -6.37 19.74
N THR A 418 0.62 -7.07 20.57
CA THR A 418 -0.12 -8.29 20.22
C THR A 418 -1.53 -8.20 20.76
N PHE A 419 -2.48 -8.75 20.00
CA PHE A 419 -3.84 -8.97 20.46
C PHE A 419 -4.02 -10.42 20.88
N ASP A 420 -4.59 -10.63 22.07
CA ASP A 420 -5.05 -11.94 22.52
C ASP A 420 -6.58 -11.95 22.59
N VAL A 421 -7.18 -13.13 22.46
CA VAL A 421 -8.64 -13.31 22.53
C VAL A 421 -9.04 -13.88 23.89
N GLY A 422 -9.82 -13.13 24.64
CA GLY A 422 -10.42 -13.52 25.91
C GLY A 422 -11.48 -14.62 25.77
N SER A 423 -11.83 -15.26 26.90
CA SER A 423 -12.83 -16.35 26.92
C SER A 423 -14.26 -15.90 26.59
N ASP A 424 -14.49 -14.60 26.65
CA ASP A 424 -15.71 -13.85 26.34
C ASP A 424 -15.76 -13.38 24.87
N GLY A 425 -14.66 -13.55 24.12
CA GLY A 425 -14.52 -13.18 22.72
C GLY A 425 -13.98 -11.77 22.48
N LEU A 426 -13.76 -10.98 23.54
CA LEU A 426 -13.14 -9.66 23.47
C LEU A 426 -11.62 -9.78 23.44
N LEU A 427 -10.95 -8.69 23.08
CA LEU A 427 -9.50 -8.66 22.90
C LEU A 427 -8.80 -8.12 24.15
N THR A 428 -7.58 -8.58 24.38
CA THR A 428 -6.61 -7.90 25.25
C THR A 428 -5.44 -7.41 24.41
N LEU A 429 -4.86 -6.26 24.76
CA LEU A 429 -3.75 -5.66 24.04
C LEU A 429 -2.54 -5.54 24.95
N ALA A 430 -1.41 -6.11 24.54
CA ALA A 430 -0.16 -6.07 25.30
C ALA A 430 1.04 -5.84 24.38
N ASN A 431 2.12 -5.26 24.93
CA ASN A 431 3.38 -5.13 24.23
C ASN A 431 3.96 -6.52 23.93
N SER A 432 4.41 -6.74 22.70
CA SER A 432 4.79 -8.06 22.19
C SER A 432 6.00 -8.69 22.91
N THR A 433 6.88 -7.85 23.48
CA THR A 433 8.12 -8.31 24.12
C THR A 433 8.01 -8.29 25.64
N SER A 434 7.49 -7.20 26.23
CA SER A 434 7.42 -7.05 27.69
C SER A 434 6.18 -7.69 28.31
N ASN A 435 5.15 -8.03 27.51
CA ASN A 435 3.80 -8.41 27.96
C ASN A 435 3.15 -7.36 28.88
N GLU A 436 3.57 -6.11 28.77
CA GLU A 436 2.94 -4.98 29.44
C GLU A 436 1.59 -4.69 28.75
N SER A 437 0.50 -4.67 29.51
CA SER A 437 -0.81 -4.31 28.98
C SER A 437 -0.85 -2.85 28.51
N TYR A 438 -1.63 -2.60 27.45
CA TYR A 438 -2.01 -1.23 27.12
C TYR A 438 -3.03 -0.74 28.16
N ASP A 439 -2.62 0.20 28.99
CA ASP A 439 -3.33 0.62 30.20
C ASP A 439 -3.86 2.05 30.01
N VAL A 440 -5.19 2.16 29.96
CA VAL A 440 -5.89 3.46 29.89
C VAL A 440 -6.55 3.81 31.23
N CYS A 441 -6.44 2.95 32.25
CA CYS A 441 -7.21 3.07 33.50
C CYS A 441 -6.35 3.02 34.77
N THR A 442 -6.43 4.06 35.59
CA THR A 442 -5.55 4.22 36.77
C THR A 442 -6.01 3.48 38.05
N ASP A 443 -7.10 2.71 38.01
CA ASP A 443 -7.69 2.06 39.18
C ASP A 443 -7.45 0.53 39.17
N ASP A 444 -7.11 -0.03 40.34
CA ASP A 444 -6.69 -1.43 40.56
C ASP A 444 -7.74 -2.51 40.18
N ASP A 445 -8.96 -2.12 39.78
CA ASP A 445 -10.10 -3.01 39.48
C ASP A 445 -10.53 -3.01 38.00
N CYS A 446 -9.75 -2.41 37.09
CA CYS A 446 -10.07 -2.45 35.65
C CYS A 446 -9.68 -3.80 35.02
N SER A 447 -10.60 -4.38 34.23
CA SER A 447 -10.29 -5.46 33.29
C SER A 447 -10.26 -4.87 31.88
N ASP A 448 -9.08 -4.82 31.26
CA ASP A 448 -8.88 -4.16 29.97
C ASP A 448 -9.36 -5.06 28.82
N GLU A 449 -10.58 -4.82 28.35
CA GLU A 449 -11.17 -5.54 27.24
C GLU A 449 -11.43 -4.62 26.06
N TRP A 450 -11.06 -5.11 24.88
CA TRP A 450 -10.92 -4.32 23.68
C TRP A 450 -11.73 -4.91 22.54
N THR A 451 -12.19 -4.03 21.65
CA THR A 451 -12.82 -4.44 20.39
C THR A 451 -12.32 -3.58 19.24
N LEU A 452 -12.43 -4.15 18.04
CA LEU A 452 -12.14 -3.46 16.79
C LEU A 452 -13.42 -3.31 15.97
N SER A 453 -13.62 -2.13 15.41
CA SER A 453 -14.59 -1.85 14.35
C SER A 453 -13.97 -0.96 13.30
N ALA A 454 -14.53 -0.90 12.09
CA ALA A 454 -14.03 0.02 11.08
C ALA A 454 -14.54 1.45 11.35
N SER A 455 -13.66 2.46 11.25
CA SER A 455 -14.07 3.87 11.34
C SER A 455 -14.84 4.32 10.10
N GLY A 456 -14.60 3.67 8.96
CA GLY A 456 -15.29 3.90 7.68
C GLY A 456 -15.75 2.60 7.03
N SER A 457 -16.24 2.72 5.80
CA SER A 457 -16.58 1.56 4.98
C SER A 457 -15.32 0.89 4.46
N VAL A 458 -15.36 -0.43 4.29
CA VAL A 458 -14.22 -1.26 3.87
C VAL A 458 -14.66 -2.30 2.83
N ALA A 459 -13.70 -2.77 2.05
CA ALA A 459 -13.79 -4.05 1.36
C ALA A 459 -13.34 -5.14 2.34
N ILE A 460 -14.06 -6.26 2.36
CA ILE A 460 -13.67 -7.46 3.11
C ILE A 460 -13.09 -8.45 2.09
N VAL A 461 -11.77 -8.60 2.07
CA VAL A 461 -11.03 -9.38 1.07
C VAL A 461 -10.76 -10.78 1.59
N SER A 462 -11.13 -11.80 0.82
CA SER A 462 -10.79 -13.20 1.08
C SER A 462 -9.28 -13.41 1.01
N ALA A 463 -8.68 -13.88 2.10
CA ALA A 463 -7.26 -14.22 2.10
C ALA A 463 -6.92 -15.41 1.18
N GLN A 464 -7.93 -16.19 0.79
CA GLN A 464 -7.77 -17.37 -0.07
C GLN A 464 -7.61 -17.00 -1.55
N SER A 465 -8.21 -15.90 -2.01
CA SER A 465 -8.35 -15.59 -3.44
C SER A 465 -7.99 -14.16 -3.82
N GLY A 466 -7.92 -13.21 -2.88
CA GLY A 466 -7.84 -11.78 -3.17
C GLY A 466 -9.16 -11.15 -3.65
N ARG A 467 -10.22 -11.96 -3.79
CA ARG A 467 -11.59 -11.50 -4.13
C ARG A 467 -12.30 -10.94 -2.91
N VAL A 468 -13.34 -10.14 -3.13
CA VAL A 468 -14.04 -9.41 -2.06
C VAL A 468 -15.39 -10.05 -1.72
N LEU A 469 -15.82 -9.89 -0.47
CA LEU A 469 -17.14 -10.27 0.00
C LEU A 469 -18.22 -9.43 -0.70
N THR A 470 -19.17 -10.07 -1.38
CA THR A 470 -20.26 -9.44 -2.13
C THR A 470 -21.63 -9.85 -1.57
N SER A 471 -22.53 -8.88 -1.39
CA SER A 471 -23.92 -9.11 -1.02
C SER A 471 -24.78 -9.52 -2.23
N THR A 472 -25.53 -10.61 -2.12
CA THR A 472 -26.48 -11.07 -3.16
C THR A 472 -27.93 -10.63 -2.89
N GLY A 473 -28.15 -9.78 -1.88
CA GLY A 473 -29.48 -9.41 -1.35
C GLY A 473 -30.20 -10.52 -0.57
N SER A 474 -29.74 -11.77 -0.63
CA SER A 474 -30.30 -12.88 0.15
C SER A 474 -29.28 -13.57 1.07
N SER A 475 -27.99 -13.48 0.73
CA SER A 475 -26.82 -14.08 1.38
C SER A 475 -25.56 -13.30 0.95
N ALA A 476 -24.37 -13.78 1.30
CA ALA A 476 -23.11 -13.28 0.72
C ALA A 476 -22.37 -14.35 -0.09
N GLU A 477 -21.53 -13.90 -1.02
CA GLU A 477 -20.57 -14.67 -1.83
C GLU A 477 -19.25 -13.88 -1.95
N GLN A 478 -18.25 -14.41 -2.66
CA GLN A 478 -17.09 -13.60 -3.08
C GLN A 478 -17.17 -13.31 -4.58
N ASP A 479 -16.72 -12.13 -5.00
CA ASP A 479 -16.48 -11.79 -6.41
C ASP A 479 -15.24 -10.91 -6.59
N GLU A 480 -14.78 -10.77 -7.83
CA GLU A 480 -13.80 -9.77 -8.24
C GLU A 480 -14.20 -8.37 -7.79
N TRP A 481 -13.22 -7.54 -7.40
CA TRP A 481 -13.50 -6.14 -7.09
C TRP A 481 -14.01 -5.40 -8.33
N SER A 482 -15.10 -4.66 -8.16
CA SER A 482 -15.76 -3.88 -9.20
C SER A 482 -16.28 -2.52 -8.72
N ASP A 483 -15.93 -2.14 -7.49
CA ASP A 483 -16.41 -0.91 -6.82
C ASP A 483 -17.95 -0.80 -6.78
N ASP A 484 -18.64 -1.94 -6.64
CA ASP A 484 -20.09 -1.99 -6.49
C ASP A 484 -20.50 -1.85 -5.01
N ASP A 485 -21.59 -1.13 -4.72
CA ASP A 485 -22.12 -0.93 -3.36
C ASP A 485 -22.44 -2.25 -2.63
N THR A 486 -22.56 -3.37 -3.35
CA THR A 486 -22.71 -4.72 -2.77
C THR A 486 -21.41 -5.29 -2.18
N GLN A 487 -20.25 -4.72 -2.54
CA GLN A 487 -18.91 -5.12 -2.11
C GLN A 487 -18.32 -4.23 -1.01
N ILE A 488 -19.03 -3.14 -0.68
CA ILE A 488 -18.63 -2.15 0.31
C ILE A 488 -19.41 -2.40 1.61
N TRP A 489 -18.70 -2.55 2.72
CA TRP A 489 -19.26 -2.97 4.00
C TRP A 489 -18.98 -1.98 5.13
N GLN A 490 -20.01 -1.71 5.93
CA GLN A 490 -19.90 -1.03 7.20
C GLN A 490 -19.77 -2.08 8.32
N ILE A 491 -18.68 -2.00 9.09
CA ILE A 491 -18.42 -2.84 10.27
C ILE A 491 -18.71 -2.02 11.52
N THR A 492 -19.96 -2.07 12.00
CA THR A 492 -20.45 -1.16 13.04
C THR A 492 -20.42 -1.80 14.43
N ALA A 493 -19.73 -1.16 15.38
CA ALA A 493 -19.69 -1.58 16.78
C ALA A 493 -21.07 -1.57 17.46
N GLN A 494 -21.28 -2.54 18.34
CA GLN A 494 -22.48 -2.70 19.17
C GLN A 494 -22.13 -2.50 20.65
N SER A 495 -23.13 -2.24 21.49
CA SER A 495 -22.91 -1.98 22.92
C SER A 495 -22.39 -3.17 23.72
N ASN A 496 -22.42 -4.38 23.16
CA ASN A 496 -21.97 -5.63 23.80
C ASN A 496 -20.61 -6.12 23.28
N GLY A 497 -19.83 -5.24 22.65
CA GLY A 497 -18.50 -5.55 22.12
C GLY A 497 -18.48 -6.35 20.82
N THR A 498 -19.65 -6.64 20.23
CA THR A 498 -19.75 -7.24 18.90
C THR A 498 -19.80 -6.17 17.82
N VAL A 499 -19.63 -6.58 16.56
CA VAL A 499 -19.87 -5.77 15.36
C VAL A 499 -20.99 -6.36 14.52
N THR A 500 -21.63 -5.52 13.71
CA THR A 500 -22.52 -5.95 12.63
C THR A 500 -21.88 -5.66 11.28
N LEU A 501 -22.11 -6.54 10.30
CA LEU A 501 -21.66 -6.35 8.91
C LEU A 501 -22.85 -5.95 8.06
N MET A 502 -22.84 -4.71 7.56
CA MET A 502 -23.93 -4.14 6.77
C MET A 502 -23.40 -3.70 5.40
N PRO A 503 -23.94 -4.23 4.29
CA PRO A 503 -23.51 -3.80 2.96
C PRO A 503 -24.09 -2.42 2.64
N GLU A 504 -23.38 -1.59 1.88
CA GLU A 504 -23.90 -0.26 1.50
C GLU A 504 -25.11 -0.33 0.58
N SER A 505 -25.22 -1.40 -0.22
CA SER A 505 -26.41 -1.71 -1.02
C SER A 505 -27.71 -1.90 -0.23
N ASP A 506 -27.65 -2.27 1.06
CA ASP A 506 -28.82 -2.36 1.95
C ASP A 506 -28.46 -2.00 3.41
N THR A 507 -28.67 -0.74 3.75
CA THR A 507 -28.42 -0.19 5.09
C THR A 507 -29.50 -0.50 6.12
N SER A 508 -30.44 -1.41 5.80
CA SER A 508 -31.53 -1.80 6.71
C SER A 508 -31.35 -3.19 7.33
N THR A 509 -30.45 -4.00 6.78
CA THR A 509 -30.22 -5.38 7.23
C THR A 509 -28.74 -5.69 7.37
N CYS A 510 -28.41 -6.65 8.23
CA CYS A 510 -27.04 -7.06 8.49
C CYS A 510 -26.85 -8.55 8.22
N LEU A 511 -25.63 -8.91 7.81
CA LEU A 511 -25.23 -10.30 7.56
C LEU A 511 -25.45 -11.12 8.83
N SER A 512 -26.21 -12.20 8.67
CA SER A 512 -26.75 -13.03 9.73
C SER A 512 -26.49 -14.50 9.46
N VAL A 513 -26.32 -15.27 10.53
CA VAL A 513 -26.24 -16.73 10.44
C VAL A 513 -27.60 -17.37 10.13
N SER A 514 -27.62 -18.27 9.14
CA SER A 514 -28.77 -19.12 8.80
C SER A 514 -28.33 -20.58 8.56
N GLY A 515 -28.39 -21.39 9.62
CA GLY A 515 -27.93 -22.79 9.57
C GLY A 515 -26.41 -22.88 9.42
N SER A 516 -25.94 -23.34 8.26
CA SER A 516 -24.53 -23.34 7.84
C SER A 516 -24.22 -22.29 6.75
N SER A 517 -25.21 -21.47 6.40
CA SER A 517 -25.10 -20.39 5.41
C SER A 517 -25.18 -19.03 6.09
N THR A 518 -24.94 -17.97 5.32
CA THR A 518 -25.33 -16.61 5.66
C THR A 518 -26.72 -16.28 5.11
N SER A 519 -27.31 -15.19 5.62
CA SER A 519 -28.54 -14.53 5.15
C SER A 519 -28.56 -13.09 5.65
N PHE A 520 -29.55 -12.28 5.29
CA PHE A 520 -29.73 -10.95 5.89
C PHE A 520 -30.90 -10.91 6.89
N ALA A 521 -30.70 -10.20 8.02
CA ALA A 521 -31.71 -10.03 9.07
C ALA A 521 -31.57 -8.67 9.77
N SER A 522 -32.45 -8.38 10.74
CA SER A 522 -32.34 -7.18 11.59
C SER A 522 -30.97 -7.14 12.29
N CYS A 523 -30.26 -6.01 12.20
CA CYS A 523 -28.96 -5.80 12.84
C CYS A 523 -28.99 -5.96 14.37
N SER A 524 -30.16 -5.80 14.99
CA SER A 524 -30.37 -6.06 16.43
C SER A 524 -30.47 -7.55 16.79
N SER A 525 -30.43 -8.46 15.82
CA SER A 525 -30.48 -9.90 16.03
C SER A 525 -29.13 -10.40 16.54
N THR A 526 -29.13 -11.28 17.55
CA THR A 526 -27.89 -11.94 17.99
C THR A 526 -27.23 -12.78 16.91
N LYS A 527 -27.99 -13.21 15.89
CA LYS A 527 -27.45 -13.93 14.71
C LYS A 527 -26.71 -13.03 13.73
N SER A 528 -26.87 -11.70 13.84
CA SER A 528 -26.22 -10.69 13.00
C SER A 528 -24.99 -10.05 13.67
N GLN A 529 -24.60 -10.56 14.84
CA GLN A 529 -23.51 -10.03 15.65
C GLN A 529 -22.28 -10.93 15.58
N TRP A 530 -21.12 -10.30 15.40
CA TRP A 530 -19.84 -10.94 15.14
C TRP A 530 -18.75 -10.35 16.05
N TYR A 531 -17.75 -11.15 16.42
CA TYR A 531 -16.49 -10.63 16.95
C TYR A 531 -15.50 -10.50 15.79
N LEU A 532 -14.82 -9.36 15.70
CA LEU A 532 -13.72 -9.13 14.76
C LEU A 532 -12.41 -9.43 15.49
N GLN A 533 -11.69 -10.46 15.05
CA GLN A 533 -10.51 -10.96 15.77
C GLN A 533 -9.29 -10.98 14.84
N PRO A 534 -8.23 -10.19 15.13
CA PRO A 534 -6.92 -10.29 14.46
C PRO A 534 -6.30 -11.67 14.64
N ARG A 535 -5.34 -12.02 13.78
CA ARG A 535 -4.70 -13.34 13.77
C ARG A 535 -3.18 -13.29 13.65
N ASP A 536 -2.55 -14.33 14.17
CA ASP A 536 -1.09 -14.46 14.15
C ASP A 536 -0.55 -14.55 12.72
N GLU A 537 -1.29 -15.24 11.86
CA GLU A 537 -1.05 -15.34 10.42
C GLU A 537 -1.48 -14.09 9.63
N GLY A 538 -1.79 -12.98 10.30
CA GLY A 538 -2.32 -11.77 9.68
C GLY A 538 -3.82 -11.86 9.31
N GLY A 539 -4.42 -10.72 8.98
CA GLY A 539 -5.85 -10.61 8.67
C GLY A 539 -6.75 -10.75 9.90
N TYR A 540 -8.03 -11.02 9.65
CA TYR A 540 -9.08 -11.07 10.66
C TYR A 540 -9.98 -12.29 10.45
N ARG A 541 -10.60 -12.74 11.55
CA ARG A 541 -11.72 -13.67 11.55
C ARG A 541 -12.98 -12.97 12.05
N PHE A 542 -14.11 -13.36 11.49
CA PHE A 542 -15.44 -12.96 11.97
C PHE A 542 -16.09 -14.13 12.70
N VAL A 543 -16.20 -14.05 14.02
CA VAL A 543 -16.77 -15.11 14.86
C VAL A 543 -18.20 -14.77 15.25
N SER A 544 -19.16 -15.61 14.86
CA SER A 544 -20.58 -15.41 15.19
C SER A 544 -20.82 -15.47 16.71
N ALA A 545 -21.37 -14.39 17.28
CA ALA A 545 -21.76 -14.33 18.68
C ALA A 545 -22.94 -15.28 19.01
N TYR A 546 -23.65 -15.77 18.00
CA TYR A 546 -24.79 -16.68 18.17
C TYR A 546 -24.38 -18.14 18.39
N ASN A 547 -23.33 -18.61 17.73
CA ASN A 547 -22.98 -20.04 17.70
C ASN A 547 -21.47 -20.33 17.64
N SER A 548 -20.62 -19.31 17.79
CA SER A 548 -19.15 -19.41 17.80
C SER A 548 -18.54 -20.02 16.53
N LYS A 549 -19.29 -20.01 15.42
CA LYS A 549 -18.78 -20.40 14.11
C LYS A 549 -18.18 -19.20 13.40
N LEU A 550 -17.23 -19.46 12.50
CA LEU A 550 -16.52 -18.45 11.74
C LEU A 550 -17.23 -18.21 10.42
N LEU A 551 -17.17 -16.97 9.92
CA LEU A 551 -17.41 -16.69 8.50
C LEU A 551 -16.43 -17.51 7.66
N ASP A 552 -16.94 -18.18 6.62
CA ASP A 552 -16.23 -19.24 5.92
C ASP A 552 -16.48 -19.16 4.42
N LEU A 553 -15.41 -19.14 3.63
CA LEU A 553 -15.51 -19.29 2.17
C LEU A 553 -15.73 -20.75 1.81
N THR A 554 -16.93 -21.05 1.31
CA THR A 554 -17.40 -22.43 1.13
C THR A 554 -16.45 -23.21 0.21
N ASP A 555 -16.01 -24.38 0.69
CA ASP A 555 -15.11 -25.30 -0.03
C ASP A 555 -13.79 -24.64 -0.48
N CYS A 556 -13.40 -23.49 0.09
CA CYS A 556 -12.21 -22.73 -0.28
C CYS A 556 -12.13 -22.36 -1.77
N GLY A 557 -13.27 -22.16 -2.43
CA GLY A 557 -13.34 -21.85 -3.86
C GLY A 557 -12.61 -20.55 -4.24
N LEU A 558 -12.02 -20.50 -5.44
CA LEU A 558 -11.26 -19.33 -5.93
C LEU A 558 -12.08 -18.40 -6.83
N GLY A 559 -13.22 -18.88 -7.34
CA GLY A 559 -14.00 -18.18 -8.34
C GLY A 559 -15.07 -17.26 -7.76
N ASP A 560 -15.54 -16.37 -8.62
CA ASP A 560 -16.75 -15.57 -8.42
C ASP A 560 -17.96 -16.43 -8.11
N GLY A 561 -18.89 -15.88 -7.33
CA GLY A 561 -20.08 -16.56 -6.84
C GLY A 561 -19.80 -17.69 -5.83
N THR A 562 -18.58 -17.82 -5.32
CA THR A 562 -18.31 -18.80 -4.24
C THR A 562 -19.00 -18.33 -2.96
N ALA A 563 -19.95 -19.14 -2.48
CA ALA A 563 -20.80 -18.76 -1.35
C ALA A 563 -20.03 -18.54 -0.04
N ILE A 564 -20.49 -17.59 0.76
CA ILE A 564 -19.97 -17.31 2.09
C ILE A 564 -20.93 -17.88 3.13
N GLY A 565 -20.43 -18.86 3.89
CA GLY A 565 -21.17 -19.61 4.90
C GLY A 565 -20.67 -19.36 6.31
N VAL A 566 -21.03 -20.28 7.21
CA VAL A 566 -20.40 -20.36 8.54
C VAL A 566 -20.02 -21.79 8.90
N TYR A 567 -18.81 -21.96 9.43
CA TYR A 567 -18.28 -23.27 9.80
C TYR A 567 -17.55 -23.25 11.15
N SER A 568 -17.32 -24.44 11.72
CA SER A 568 -16.44 -24.54 12.88
C SER A 568 -15.03 -24.11 12.51
N ASP A 569 -14.26 -23.64 13.48
CA ASP A 569 -12.86 -23.29 13.26
C ASP A 569 -12.09 -24.46 12.63
N LEU A 570 -11.55 -24.23 11.44
CA LEU A 570 -10.70 -25.15 10.70
C LEU A 570 -9.23 -24.73 10.71
N ASP A 571 -8.92 -23.57 11.29
CA ASP A 571 -7.61 -22.95 11.32
C ASP A 571 -6.95 -22.89 9.94
N ASN A 572 -7.69 -22.36 8.96
CA ASN A 572 -7.23 -22.28 7.58
C ASN A 572 -7.52 -20.92 6.94
N ILE A 573 -6.90 -20.70 5.78
CA ILE A 573 -6.94 -19.45 5.01
C ILE A 573 -8.35 -19.05 4.53
N CYS A 574 -9.29 -19.98 4.45
CA CYS A 574 -10.64 -19.74 3.93
C CYS A 574 -11.58 -19.11 4.97
N GLN A 575 -11.13 -19.03 6.22
CA GLN A 575 -11.81 -18.35 7.33
C GLN A 575 -11.11 -17.04 7.71
N ARG A 576 -10.14 -16.59 6.88
CA ARG A 576 -9.32 -15.41 7.08
C ARG A 576 -9.66 -14.35 6.04
N PHE A 577 -9.82 -13.11 6.50
CA PHE A 577 -10.19 -11.97 5.67
C PHE A 577 -9.31 -10.77 5.98
N TYR A 578 -8.94 -9.99 4.97
CA TYR A 578 -8.31 -8.69 5.13
C TYR A 578 -9.36 -7.58 5.01
N LEU A 579 -9.15 -6.48 5.71
CA LEU A 579 -9.93 -5.27 5.53
C LEU A 579 -9.09 -4.31 4.69
N ARG A 580 -9.70 -3.72 3.66
CA ARG A 580 -9.03 -2.77 2.77
C ARG A 580 -9.87 -1.52 2.61
N ASP A 581 -9.19 -0.39 2.43
CA ASP A 581 -9.86 0.88 2.24
C ASP A 581 -10.59 0.86 0.91
N VAL A 582 -11.86 1.25 0.97
CA VAL A 582 -12.66 1.53 -0.22
C VAL A 582 -12.94 3.01 -0.15
N GLU A 583 -12.15 3.78 -0.89
CA GLU A 583 -12.41 5.21 -1.01
C GLU A 583 -13.87 5.39 -1.46
N THR A 584 -14.79 5.72 -0.55
CA THR A 584 -16.23 5.98 -0.85
C THR A 584 -16.43 7.32 -1.57
N SER A 585 -15.44 7.71 -2.34
CA SER A 585 -15.40 8.92 -3.13
C SER A 585 -14.75 8.52 -4.43
N THR A 586 -15.56 8.09 -5.40
CA THR A 586 -15.20 8.10 -6.82
C THR A 586 -14.21 9.24 -7.08
N VAL A 587 -12.92 8.93 -7.21
CA VAL A 587 -11.85 9.91 -7.47
C VAL A 587 -11.95 10.28 -8.95
N THR A 588 -13.07 10.90 -9.30
CA THR A 588 -13.24 11.48 -10.61
C THR A 588 -12.62 12.87 -10.55
N ASN A 589 -11.45 13.01 -11.17
CA ASN A 589 -11.00 14.31 -11.63
C ASN A 589 -11.99 14.73 -12.72
N THR A 590 -12.71 15.83 -12.50
CA THR A 590 -13.76 16.26 -13.43
C THR A 590 -13.39 17.56 -14.10
N THR A 591 -13.76 17.68 -15.38
CA THR A 591 -13.72 18.96 -16.08
C THR A 591 -14.94 19.80 -15.68
N VAL A 592 -14.70 20.88 -14.94
CA VAL A 592 -15.71 21.87 -14.53
C VAL A 592 -15.62 23.10 -15.43
N SER A 593 -16.76 23.64 -15.84
CA SER A 593 -16.81 24.90 -16.58
C SER A 593 -18.05 25.70 -16.23
N GLY A 594 -17.88 27.00 -15.95
CA GLY A 594 -18.97 27.91 -15.61
C GLY A 594 -18.60 28.90 -14.51
N THR A 595 -19.61 29.62 -14.01
CA THR A 595 -19.44 30.54 -12.87
C THR A 595 -19.97 29.88 -11.60
N TYR A 596 -19.16 29.89 -10.55
CA TYR A 596 -19.45 29.22 -9.28
C TYR A 596 -19.18 30.13 -8.09
N ARG A 597 -19.94 29.91 -7.02
CA ARG A 597 -19.53 30.23 -5.66
C ARG A 597 -18.80 28.99 -5.12
N ILE A 598 -17.56 29.19 -4.68
CA ILE A 598 -16.75 28.13 -4.07
C ILE A 598 -16.93 28.25 -2.55
N THR A 599 -17.48 27.22 -1.91
CA THR A 599 -17.91 27.27 -0.51
C THR A 599 -17.17 26.21 0.31
N PRO A 600 -16.28 26.58 1.24
CA PRO A 600 -15.65 25.62 2.13
C PRO A 600 -16.71 24.85 2.94
N VAL A 601 -16.57 23.52 3.02
CA VAL A 601 -17.54 22.66 3.75
C VAL A 601 -17.50 22.96 5.24
N VAL A 602 -16.31 23.18 5.81
CA VAL A 602 -16.13 23.47 7.25
C VAL A 602 -16.93 24.67 7.76
N SER A 603 -17.08 25.73 6.95
CA SER A 603 -17.66 27.02 7.38
C SER A 603 -18.95 27.40 6.66
N SER A 604 -19.24 26.78 5.52
CA SER A 604 -20.31 27.18 4.58
C SER A 604 -20.23 28.63 4.07
N LYS A 605 -19.06 29.29 4.20
CA LYS A 605 -18.78 30.64 3.68
C LYS A 605 -18.45 30.61 2.18
N ALA A 606 -17.97 31.71 1.61
CA ALA A 606 -17.47 31.76 0.25
C ALA A 606 -15.96 32.06 0.24
N ILE A 607 -15.23 31.50 -0.72
CA ILE A 607 -13.93 32.04 -1.11
C ILE A 607 -14.15 33.50 -1.56
N ASP A 608 -13.29 34.40 -1.12
CA ASP A 608 -13.39 35.84 -1.28
C ASP A 608 -12.02 36.43 -1.62
N ILE A 609 -11.99 37.36 -2.59
CA ILE A 609 -10.81 38.19 -2.82
C ILE A 609 -10.85 39.36 -1.85
N THR A 610 -9.92 39.40 -0.90
CA THR A 610 -9.90 40.40 0.19
C THR A 610 -10.16 41.83 -0.32
N ASN A 611 -11.18 42.48 0.24
CA ASN A 611 -11.64 43.83 -0.13
C ASN A 611 -12.07 44.00 -1.61
N CYS A 612 -12.39 42.92 -2.31
CA CYS A 612 -12.62 42.90 -3.77
C CYS A 612 -11.51 43.62 -4.56
N ALA A 613 -10.26 43.61 -4.07
CA ALA A 613 -9.15 44.27 -4.76
C ALA A 613 -8.78 43.53 -6.05
N THR A 614 -8.05 44.22 -6.93
CA THR A 614 -7.69 43.72 -8.27
C THR A 614 -6.20 43.87 -8.58
N SER A 615 -5.37 44.08 -7.55
CA SER A 615 -3.91 44.10 -7.64
C SER A 615 -3.33 42.69 -7.54
N ASP A 616 -2.15 42.47 -8.13
CA ASP A 616 -1.36 41.25 -7.91
C ASP A 616 -0.94 41.12 -6.43
N GLY A 617 -0.86 39.88 -5.94
CA GLY A 617 -0.57 39.57 -4.54
C GLY A 617 -1.72 39.89 -3.58
N THR A 618 -2.94 40.11 -4.08
CA THR A 618 -4.11 40.28 -3.20
C THR A 618 -4.45 38.95 -2.54
N ASN A 619 -4.62 38.94 -1.22
CA ASN A 619 -4.94 37.73 -0.46
C ASN A 619 -6.29 37.12 -0.88
N VAL A 620 -6.40 35.80 -0.73
CA VAL A 620 -7.65 35.04 -0.89
C VAL A 620 -8.05 34.50 0.47
N GLU A 621 -9.25 34.83 0.92
CA GLU A 621 -9.77 34.48 2.24
C GLU A 621 -11.12 33.78 2.12
N GLN A 622 -11.68 33.30 3.23
CA GLN A 622 -13.11 33.02 3.29
C GLN A 622 -13.86 34.21 3.89
N TRP A 623 -15.07 34.47 3.39
CA TRP A 623 -15.95 35.50 3.93
C TRP A 623 -17.42 35.09 3.80
N SER A 624 -18.27 35.63 4.67
CA SER A 624 -19.72 35.50 4.58
C SER A 624 -20.22 35.83 3.16
N TRP A 625 -21.16 35.06 2.63
CA TRP A 625 -21.66 35.26 1.26
C TRP A 625 -22.37 36.62 1.11
N LEU A 626 -21.80 37.48 0.26
CA LEU A 626 -22.27 38.84 -0.07
C LEU A 626 -22.88 38.93 -1.48
N ASP A 627 -22.81 37.87 -2.28
CA ASP A 627 -23.34 37.83 -3.66
C ASP A 627 -22.72 38.90 -4.60
N ASN A 628 -21.47 39.26 -4.36
CA ASN A 628 -20.69 40.20 -5.18
C ASN A 628 -19.79 39.47 -6.20
N ASP A 629 -19.15 40.23 -7.10
CA ASP A 629 -18.31 39.67 -8.16
C ASP A 629 -16.94 39.15 -7.68
N CYS A 630 -16.52 39.47 -6.45
CA CYS A 630 -15.26 39.00 -5.89
C CYS A 630 -15.39 37.68 -5.10
N GLN A 631 -16.62 37.16 -4.97
CA GLN A 631 -16.92 35.82 -4.44
C GLN A 631 -17.48 34.86 -5.51
N LYS A 632 -17.57 35.32 -6.76
CA LYS A 632 -18.01 34.52 -7.92
C LYS A 632 -16.80 34.24 -8.78
N PHE A 633 -16.56 32.98 -9.09
CA PHE A 633 -15.38 32.53 -9.83
C PHE A 633 -15.79 31.86 -11.14
N ALA A 634 -15.22 32.34 -12.24
CA ALA A 634 -15.21 31.64 -13.50
C ALA A 634 -14.17 30.51 -13.41
N ILE A 635 -14.63 29.28 -13.59
CA ILE A 635 -13.80 28.08 -13.72
C ILE A 635 -13.80 27.69 -15.19
N SER A 636 -12.60 27.53 -15.76
CA SER A 636 -12.42 27.13 -17.16
C SER A 636 -11.30 26.11 -17.28
N SER A 637 -11.54 25.02 -18.02
CA SER A 637 -10.50 24.05 -18.36
C SER A 637 -9.37 24.70 -19.16
N VAL A 638 -8.13 24.38 -18.80
CA VAL A 638 -6.91 24.78 -19.52
C VAL A 638 -6.27 23.58 -20.22
N ASP A 639 -6.38 22.40 -19.63
CA ASP A 639 -5.78 21.15 -20.10
C ASP A 639 -6.50 19.98 -19.40
N GLU A 640 -7.51 19.41 -20.07
CA GLU A 640 -8.38 18.33 -19.56
C GLU A 640 -8.91 18.59 -18.14
N ILE A 641 -8.25 17.99 -17.14
CA ILE A 641 -8.59 18.04 -15.71
C ILE A 641 -8.07 19.30 -14.99
N TRP A 642 -7.19 20.08 -15.63
CA TRP A 642 -6.62 21.29 -15.06
C TRP A 642 -7.47 22.50 -15.41
N HIS A 643 -7.68 23.36 -14.41
CA HIS A 643 -8.55 24.52 -14.51
C HIS A 643 -7.84 25.79 -14.08
N ARG A 644 -8.18 26.87 -14.76
CA ARG A 644 -7.99 28.23 -14.28
C ARG A 644 -9.22 28.65 -13.47
N ILE A 645 -8.99 29.29 -12.33
CA ILE A 645 -10.04 29.80 -11.44
C ILE A 645 -9.86 31.32 -11.31
N SER A 646 -10.79 32.11 -11.84
CA SER A 646 -10.69 33.58 -11.91
C SER A 646 -11.90 34.26 -11.26
N PRO A 647 -11.74 35.24 -10.37
CA PRO A 647 -12.88 35.97 -9.82
C PRO A 647 -13.50 36.88 -10.90
N LEU A 648 -14.82 37.10 -10.85
CA LEU A 648 -15.51 37.91 -11.85
C LEU A 648 -15.11 39.39 -11.82
N ASN A 649 -14.66 39.92 -10.67
CA ASN A 649 -14.17 41.29 -10.54
C ASN A 649 -12.79 41.51 -11.18
N ALA A 650 -12.02 40.45 -11.45
CA ALA A 650 -10.69 40.51 -12.06
C ALA A 650 -10.46 39.35 -13.07
N PRO A 651 -11.16 39.36 -14.23
CA PRO A 651 -11.20 38.21 -15.14
C PRO A 651 -9.89 37.94 -15.91
N THR A 652 -8.88 38.80 -15.79
CA THR A 652 -7.52 38.59 -16.34
C THR A 652 -6.55 38.01 -15.32
N LYS A 653 -7.02 37.73 -14.10
CA LYS A 653 -6.23 37.20 -12.99
C LYS A 653 -6.72 35.79 -12.63
N ALA A 654 -5.97 35.07 -11.81
CA ALA A 654 -6.31 33.74 -11.32
C ALA A 654 -5.89 33.56 -9.86
N LEU A 655 -6.54 32.61 -9.17
CA LEU A 655 -5.99 32.07 -7.92
C LEU A 655 -4.60 31.51 -8.21
N THR A 656 -3.64 31.86 -7.35
CA THR A 656 -2.21 31.61 -7.54
C THR A 656 -1.61 31.17 -6.22
N VAL A 657 -0.80 30.11 -6.23
CA VAL A 657 0.02 29.75 -5.07
C VAL A 657 1.16 30.75 -4.98
N GLN A 658 1.27 31.47 -3.86
CA GLN A 658 2.25 32.53 -3.70
C GLN A 658 3.69 32.05 -4.01
N ASN A 659 4.37 32.77 -4.90
CA ASN A 659 5.71 32.46 -5.41
C ASN A 659 5.88 31.05 -6.02
N GLY A 660 4.80 30.33 -6.31
CA GLY A 660 4.84 28.94 -6.78
C GLY A 660 5.49 27.96 -5.79
N TYR A 661 5.49 28.27 -4.49
CA TYR A 661 6.05 27.36 -3.49
C TYR A 661 5.28 26.03 -3.42
N ARG A 662 5.96 24.95 -3.02
CA ARG A 662 5.38 23.59 -2.94
C ARG A 662 5.23 23.09 -1.50
N THR A 663 5.23 24.02 -0.54
CA THR A 663 5.13 23.72 0.90
C THR A 663 3.73 24.00 1.41
N SER A 664 3.25 23.16 2.34
CA SER A 664 2.04 23.43 3.12
C SER A 664 2.09 24.81 3.80
N ASN A 665 0.91 25.38 4.07
CA ASN A 665 0.73 26.71 4.63
C ASN A 665 1.25 27.86 3.74
N THR A 666 1.42 27.63 2.43
CA THR A 666 1.64 28.73 1.49
C THR A 666 0.30 29.37 1.12
N THR A 667 0.21 30.68 1.26
CA THR A 667 -0.98 31.48 0.91
C THR A 667 -1.38 31.36 -0.56
N ILE A 668 -2.69 31.34 -0.81
CA ILE A 668 -3.28 31.54 -2.13
C ILE A 668 -3.56 33.04 -2.32
N GLU A 669 -3.05 33.60 -3.42
CA GLU A 669 -3.22 34.99 -3.78
C GLU A 669 -3.85 35.15 -5.16
N LEU A 670 -4.25 36.38 -5.49
CA LEU A 670 -4.71 36.76 -6.82
C LEU A 670 -3.54 37.39 -7.60
N ASP A 671 -3.19 36.80 -8.74
CA ASP A 671 -2.16 37.32 -9.64
C ASP A 671 -2.61 37.28 -11.10
N THR A 672 -1.93 38.04 -11.97
CA THR A 672 -2.12 38.04 -13.42
C THR A 672 -1.92 36.65 -13.97
N TYR A 673 -2.90 36.15 -14.73
CA TYR A 673 -2.81 34.80 -15.28
C TYR A 673 -1.74 34.73 -16.37
N ASP A 674 -0.72 33.88 -16.18
CA ASP A 674 0.43 33.72 -17.07
C ASP A 674 0.63 32.27 -17.55
N GLU A 675 -0.38 31.42 -17.34
CA GLU A 675 -0.37 29.99 -17.65
C GLU A 675 0.59 29.15 -16.79
N GLY A 676 1.14 29.72 -15.70
CA GLY A 676 1.94 29.00 -14.71
C GLY A 676 1.19 27.84 -14.04
N TRP A 677 1.90 26.75 -13.71
CA TRP A 677 1.31 25.59 -13.04
C TRP A 677 0.83 25.89 -11.62
N ASP A 678 1.42 26.89 -10.97
CA ASP A 678 1.00 27.45 -9.68
C ASP A 678 -0.36 28.19 -9.75
N GLN A 679 -0.88 28.45 -10.96
CA GLN A 679 -2.19 29.08 -11.20
C GLN A 679 -3.26 28.10 -11.72
N GLN A 680 -2.93 26.81 -11.78
CA GLN A 680 -3.80 25.77 -12.32
C GLN A 680 -4.17 24.77 -11.23
N PHE A 681 -5.45 24.41 -11.18
CA PHE A 681 -5.98 23.50 -10.17
C PHE A 681 -6.79 22.40 -10.83
N ARG A 682 -6.61 21.15 -10.38
CA ARG A 682 -7.56 20.07 -10.70
C ARG A 682 -8.67 20.06 -9.66
N ILE A 683 -9.87 19.74 -10.12
CA ILE A 683 -11.06 19.63 -9.28
C ILE A 683 -11.34 18.15 -9.10
N GLN A 684 -10.99 17.65 -7.93
CA GLN A 684 -11.08 16.25 -7.56
C GLN A 684 -12.34 16.04 -6.72
N SER A 685 -13.19 15.07 -7.07
CA SER A 685 -14.31 14.67 -6.21
C SER A 685 -13.80 14.24 -4.82
N ALA A 686 -14.48 14.72 -3.78
CA ALA A 686 -14.25 14.35 -2.38
C ALA A 686 -15.47 13.62 -1.78
N GLY A 687 -16.28 13.01 -2.65
CA GLY A 687 -17.51 12.29 -2.28
C GLY A 687 -18.70 13.19 -1.98
N SER A 688 -19.91 12.64 -2.09
CA SER A 688 -21.17 13.34 -1.73
C SER A 688 -21.36 14.73 -2.39
N GLY A 689 -20.86 14.93 -3.61
CA GLY A 689 -20.93 16.19 -4.35
C GLY A 689 -19.99 17.31 -3.87
N LYS A 690 -19.00 16.97 -3.02
CA LYS A 690 -17.94 17.87 -2.54
C LYS A 690 -16.69 17.72 -3.40
N TRP A 691 -15.83 18.73 -3.36
CA TRP A 691 -14.66 18.84 -4.22
C TRP A 691 -13.41 19.28 -3.45
N ARG A 692 -12.25 18.75 -3.84
CA ARG A 692 -10.93 19.34 -3.54
C ARG A 692 -10.45 20.13 -4.73
N LEU A 693 -9.73 21.22 -4.46
CA LEU A 693 -9.03 21.99 -5.47
C LEU A 693 -7.54 21.78 -5.23
N ILE A 694 -6.88 21.07 -6.12
CA ILE A 694 -5.48 20.61 -5.95
C ILE A 694 -4.60 21.35 -6.95
N ASN A 695 -3.55 22.01 -6.48
CA ASN A 695 -2.67 22.79 -7.34
C ASN A 695 -1.79 21.88 -8.22
N ARG A 696 -1.64 22.23 -9.50
CA ARG A 696 -0.85 21.47 -10.49
C ARG A 696 0.64 21.43 -10.18
N ASN A 697 1.18 22.49 -9.59
CA ASN A 697 2.61 22.58 -9.34
C ASN A 697 3.04 21.87 -8.05
N SER A 698 2.21 21.90 -7.00
CA SER A 698 2.56 21.36 -5.69
C SER A 698 1.87 20.05 -5.32
N GLU A 699 0.78 19.70 -6.00
CA GLU A 699 -0.13 18.60 -5.62
C GLU A 699 -0.76 18.75 -4.22
N LEU A 700 -0.76 19.97 -3.67
CA LEU A 700 -1.38 20.30 -2.40
C LEU A 700 -2.81 20.83 -2.60
N CYS A 701 -3.67 20.57 -1.62
CA CYS A 701 -5.07 20.97 -1.60
C CYS A 701 -5.24 22.41 -1.10
N LEU A 702 -6.17 23.17 -1.68
CA LEU A 702 -6.70 24.38 -1.03
C LEU A 702 -7.25 24.02 0.35
N ASN A 703 -6.96 24.87 1.32
CA ASN A 703 -7.19 24.62 2.73
C ASN A 703 -7.58 25.91 3.46
N VAL A 704 -8.67 25.86 4.23
CA VAL A 704 -8.99 26.92 5.21
C VAL A 704 -8.10 26.72 6.43
N VAL A 705 -7.30 27.73 6.77
CA VAL A 705 -6.36 27.68 7.90
C VAL A 705 -7.10 27.38 9.21
N ASP A 706 -6.51 26.49 10.01
CA ASP A 706 -6.99 26.06 11.34
C ASP A 706 -8.45 25.57 11.40
N SER A 707 -9.00 25.11 10.26
CA SER A 707 -10.44 24.78 10.15
C SER A 707 -11.36 25.92 10.59
N SER A 708 -10.89 27.17 10.49
CA SER A 708 -11.59 28.33 11.01
C SER A 708 -12.95 28.49 10.34
N THR A 709 -13.93 28.95 11.12
CA THR A 709 -15.25 29.32 10.62
C THR A 709 -15.46 30.83 10.65
N ASP A 710 -14.43 31.63 10.90
CA ASP A 710 -14.53 33.08 10.96
C ASP A 710 -14.36 33.75 9.58
N ASP A 711 -14.91 34.96 9.44
CA ASP A 711 -14.64 35.83 8.29
C ASP A 711 -13.18 36.29 8.31
N GLY A 712 -12.54 36.28 7.14
CA GLY A 712 -11.13 36.67 6.99
C GLY A 712 -10.12 35.56 7.31
N ALA A 713 -10.58 34.32 7.53
CA ALA A 713 -9.64 33.19 7.63
C ALA A 713 -8.97 32.94 6.28
N ASP A 714 -7.66 32.74 6.32
CA ASP A 714 -6.82 32.65 5.13
C ASP A 714 -7.06 31.34 4.35
N ILE A 715 -6.87 31.41 3.04
CA ILE A 715 -6.85 30.24 2.16
C ILE A 715 -5.41 29.96 1.76
N VAL A 716 -4.92 28.79 2.16
CA VAL A 716 -3.57 28.31 1.87
C VAL A 716 -3.64 27.03 1.04
N GLN A 717 -2.50 26.55 0.56
CA GLN A 717 -2.35 25.15 0.18
C GLN A 717 -1.84 24.32 1.36
N TYR A 718 -2.25 23.05 1.45
CA TYR A 718 -1.82 22.10 2.48
C TYR A 718 -1.82 20.67 1.93
N LYS A 719 -1.07 19.75 2.57
CA LYS A 719 -1.12 18.31 2.24
C LYS A 719 -2.58 17.84 2.20
N CYS A 720 -2.98 17.20 1.10
CA CYS A 720 -4.34 16.70 0.96
C CYS A 720 -4.62 15.61 2.00
N THR A 721 -5.71 15.76 2.75
CA THR A 721 -6.12 14.85 3.82
C THR A 721 -7.50 14.26 3.51
N ALA A 722 -7.62 12.93 3.59
CA ALA A 722 -8.89 12.21 3.50
C ALA A 722 -9.91 12.73 4.53
N GLY A 723 -11.18 12.90 4.16
CA GLY A 723 -12.22 13.34 5.12
C GLY A 723 -12.15 14.80 5.62
N SER A 724 -11.05 15.52 5.39
CA SER A 724 -10.82 16.87 5.92
C SER A 724 -11.81 17.91 5.36
N THR A 725 -12.76 18.34 6.19
CA THR A 725 -13.82 19.28 5.78
C THR A 725 -13.33 20.69 5.47
N ASN A 726 -12.16 21.09 5.96
CA ASN A 726 -11.52 22.37 5.66
C ASN A 726 -10.71 22.36 4.35
N GLN A 727 -10.61 21.19 3.69
CA GLN A 727 -10.06 21.03 2.34
C GLN A 727 -11.13 20.60 1.31
N MET A 728 -12.39 20.53 1.73
CA MET A 728 -13.52 20.21 0.87
C MET A 728 -14.34 21.45 0.58
N PHE A 729 -14.84 21.54 -0.65
CA PHE A 729 -15.58 22.69 -1.16
C PHE A 729 -16.84 22.24 -1.89
N ASN A 730 -17.91 23.02 -1.75
CA ASN A 730 -19.07 22.94 -2.62
C ASN A 730 -18.91 23.93 -3.77
N LEU A 731 -19.14 23.48 -5.00
CA LEU A 731 -19.20 24.35 -6.19
C LEU A 731 -20.66 24.65 -6.51
N VAL A 732 -21.16 25.80 -6.06
CA VAL A 732 -22.55 26.20 -6.27
C VAL A 732 -22.65 27.08 -7.51
N SER A 733 -23.28 26.58 -8.58
CA SER A 733 -23.43 27.33 -9.84
C SER A 733 -24.15 28.67 -9.63
N GLN A 734 -23.67 29.71 -10.29
CA GLN A 734 -24.18 31.10 -10.23
C GLN A 734 -24.74 31.56 -11.59
N ASN A 735 -25.09 30.61 -12.46
CA ASN A 735 -25.65 30.85 -13.79
C ASN A 735 -27.03 31.50 -13.77
#